data_AF-A0AAW9AZZ2-F1
#
_entry.id   AF-A0AAW9AZZ2-F1
#
_cell.length_a   1.000
_cell.length_b   1.000
_cell.length_c   1.000
_cell.angle_alpha   90.00
_cell.angle_beta   90.00
_cell.angle_gamma   90.00
#
_symmetry.space_group_name_H-M   'P 1'
#
loop_
_entity.id
_entity.type
_entity.pdbx_description
1 polymer ?
#
loop_
_entity_poly.entity_id
_entity_poly.type
_entity_poly.pdbx_seq_one_letter_code
_entity_poly.pdbx_strand_id
1 'polypeptide(L)'
;MKKTILSLGIAALATGCGGGEGESQPNAQVKPTPAPVQQALETGNALLVSDPSEFIRKSRQVVEAHKMQSNTIKSAIAKNLSGLYWDPTHDAAILAPQYGFNDTILMTNKAMASGYKDQALSIGVAGEKSNGQRYALLGSNPFRTAQRFPDSSNAAMTKWLSNLVTWLSGGVTSNVVIAQMDQSYYFPDEQATRNWLKDNVSQELAFNEANLCDGSKLLSCLQTNTPNLLILSQHLQSGDTNQQVLDALAYAEQAQIPVLYLHWDGGLTELGRDILEKFHVDYVGDNYWRKLGLVDWAPSSLMNFVPDSVATQQALLSRFESQNFNVDLSQCEDKSCPDTANMESQFYAGANSIRHRLKKLDEQKVDLFNQDGYQYEKLMVLLADHYRQTVVFPMDKQSTQTTEFLKSYFADYVQYNSRSVNPKQPNMGNFSRSEFSPEVKRISATINMESKRNFRSAGVYALPGETFTVTRNDSNEVTTKIVINSLRSGATHEFSKDGYTRPKMLTSFAYEVKPGETITLTSPYGGPIQVHFNNNDVPVALTFSHVAQHPVWRSEKDNDAFIQELEANLFDWAELITPGFEVHSKRDKMLESVNDEMWSTPAEMALATEEYVHNYPHVLAGFQGPGIDEVPEIIQYAKNQGWEIANIDMVKHMNADQATCGYGCSGNPYDAYWSFSPLGHGDLHELGHGLEKGRFRFAGWEGHSTTNYYSYYSKSRFFQNTGKVSTCQSLDFKGQFELLQVSRTQADPNAYMAAQNQTSWSWGARVYIQMMMAAQHEGVLKNGWHLLARLHLIEREFNRLKSDDALWDERRLSIGFANYSREEANSISNNDWLLIALSYISQRDMTSYLDMWGFSFTEKAKQQVVALNLPPMPLTYFASSNTGYCLNEFAQTPITIDGQTVWPLNQ
;
A
#
# COMPACT_ATOMS: atom_id res chain seq x y z
N MET A 1 68.31 23.76 9.69
CA MET A 1 69.38 23.88 10.71
C MET A 1 69.37 22.63 11.56
N LYS A 2 70.53 21.96 11.60
CA LYS A 2 71.01 20.93 12.54
C LYS A 2 70.12 19.69 12.77
N LYS A 3 70.43 18.55 12.11
CA LYS A 3 71.51 17.56 12.40
C LYS A 3 70.91 16.39 13.20
N THR A 4 71.14 15.08 13.02
CA THR A 4 72.08 14.28 12.22
C THR A 4 71.66 12.79 12.41
N ILE A 5 71.45 11.99 11.36
CA ILE A 5 72.28 10.84 10.89
C ILE A 5 72.66 9.83 11.99
N LEU A 6 72.27 8.54 11.87
CA LEU A 6 73.18 7.46 11.42
C LEU A 6 72.53 6.08 11.31
N SER A 7 72.96 5.43 10.24
CA SER A 7 72.74 4.08 9.73
C SER A 7 73.78 3.08 10.28
N LEU A 8 73.65 1.82 9.83
CA LEU A 8 74.49 0.62 10.03
C LEU A 8 74.23 -0.14 11.36
N GLY A 9 74.15 -1.47 11.41
CA GLY A 9 74.44 -2.51 10.43
C GLY A 9 75.13 -3.70 11.13
N ILE A 10 74.67 -4.92 10.81
CA ILE A 10 75.46 -6.17 10.74
C ILE A 10 75.73 -6.98 12.04
N ALA A 11 75.57 -8.29 11.86
CA ALA A 11 76.22 -9.46 12.47
C ALA A 11 75.56 -10.22 13.64
N ALA A 12 74.95 -11.33 13.23
CA ALA A 12 75.02 -12.68 13.76
C ALA A 12 76.12 -13.00 14.80
N LEU A 13 75.78 -13.80 15.83
CA LEU A 13 76.41 -15.09 16.14
C LEU A 13 75.69 -15.85 17.29
N ALA A 14 75.14 -16.99 16.89
CA ALA A 14 75.05 -18.31 17.51
C ALA A 14 75.32 -18.59 19.03
N THR A 15 74.52 -19.55 19.50
CA THR A 15 74.71 -20.57 20.55
C THR A 15 74.50 -20.22 22.03
N GLY A 16 73.56 -20.96 22.63
CA GLY A 16 73.42 -21.16 24.07
C GLY A 16 72.28 -22.14 24.36
N CYS A 17 72.58 -23.44 24.38
CA CYS A 17 71.70 -24.45 24.96
C CYS A 17 71.51 -24.16 26.46
N GLY A 18 70.26 -24.12 26.91
CA GLY A 18 69.89 -24.08 28.32
C GLY A 18 68.48 -24.66 28.46
N GLY A 19 68.40 -25.94 28.83
CA GLY A 19 67.13 -26.58 29.17
C GLY A 19 66.58 -26.03 30.47
N GLY A 20 65.29 -25.77 30.49
CA GLY A 20 64.50 -25.46 31.68
C GLY A 20 63.06 -25.84 31.40
N GLU A 21 62.62 -26.94 32.02
CA GLU A 21 61.21 -27.32 32.11
C GLU A 21 60.46 -26.22 32.86
N GLY A 22 59.43 -25.66 32.24
CA GLY A 22 58.59 -24.62 32.81
C GLY A 22 57.23 -24.60 32.11
N GLU A 23 56.25 -25.19 32.79
CA GLU A 23 54.79 -25.06 32.65
C GLU A 23 54.26 -24.34 31.40
N SER A 24 53.66 -25.12 30.49
CA SER A 24 52.84 -24.62 29.39
C SER A 24 51.56 -23.96 29.93
N GLN A 25 51.52 -22.63 29.97
CA GLN A 25 50.25 -21.91 30.00
C GLN A 25 49.52 -22.10 28.65
N PRO A 26 48.18 -22.30 28.65
CA PRO A 26 47.44 -22.41 27.41
C PRO A 26 47.44 -21.06 26.70
N ASN A 27 47.99 -21.04 25.49
CA ASN A 27 47.83 -19.95 24.54
C ASN A 27 46.32 -19.67 24.40
N ALA A 28 45.86 -18.56 24.98
CA ALA A 28 44.56 -18.01 24.66
C ALA A 28 44.57 -17.70 23.15
N GLN A 29 43.92 -18.57 22.37
CA GLN A 29 43.68 -18.32 20.96
C GLN A 29 42.92 -17.01 20.84
N VAL A 30 43.60 -15.96 20.39
CA VAL A 30 42.98 -14.72 19.96
C VAL A 30 42.06 -15.10 18.80
N LYS A 31 40.75 -15.17 19.05
CA LYS A 31 39.76 -15.31 17.98
C LYS A 31 39.97 -14.13 17.02
N PRO A 32 40.18 -14.37 15.71
CA PRO A 32 40.34 -13.28 14.76
C PRO A 32 39.09 -12.41 14.78
N THR A 33 39.29 -11.09 14.85
CA THR A 33 38.20 -10.12 14.75
C THR A 33 37.44 -10.34 13.44
N PRO A 34 36.10 -10.50 13.44
CA PRO A 34 35.33 -10.70 12.22
C PRO A 34 35.55 -9.55 11.24
N ALA A 35 35.56 -9.85 9.93
CA ALA A 35 35.65 -8.83 8.89
C ALA A 35 34.51 -7.79 9.05
N PRO A 36 34.70 -6.51 8.69
CA PRO A 36 33.70 -5.47 8.86
C PRO A 36 32.30 -5.82 8.32
N VAL A 37 32.24 -6.40 7.12
CA VAL A 37 30.98 -6.85 6.51
C VAL A 37 30.26 -7.92 7.34
N GLN A 38 30.99 -8.79 8.04
CA GLN A 38 30.41 -9.80 8.92
C GLN A 38 29.83 -9.16 10.19
N GLN A 39 30.53 -8.19 10.77
CA GLN A 39 30.00 -7.43 11.92
C GLN A 39 28.75 -6.64 11.53
N ALA A 40 28.71 -6.05 10.33
CA ALA A 40 27.52 -5.36 9.82
C ALA A 40 26.34 -6.32 9.61
N LEU A 41 26.58 -7.54 9.11
CA LEU A 41 25.56 -8.60 8.98
C LEU A 41 25.00 -9.07 10.33
N GLU A 42 25.80 -9.06 11.39
CA GLU A 42 25.42 -9.46 12.74
C GLU A 42 24.71 -8.34 13.51
N THR A 43 25.14 -7.09 13.34
CA THR A 43 24.64 -5.95 14.13
C THR A 43 23.56 -5.14 13.42
N GLY A 44 23.43 -5.28 12.10
CA GLY A 44 22.66 -4.36 11.27
C GLY A 44 23.31 -2.99 11.08
N ASN A 45 24.52 -2.75 11.55
CA ASN A 45 25.15 -1.44 11.41
C ASN A 45 25.98 -1.34 10.13
N ALA A 46 25.43 -0.71 9.09
CA ALA A 46 26.13 -0.49 7.83
C ALA A 46 27.38 0.39 7.96
N LEU A 47 27.46 1.23 9.00
CA LEU A 47 28.57 2.17 9.21
C LEU A 47 29.87 1.48 9.63
N LEU A 48 29.83 0.19 9.97
CA LEU A 48 31.03 -0.61 10.24
C LEU A 48 31.85 -0.86 8.98
N VAL A 49 31.24 -0.72 7.80
CA VAL A 49 31.89 -0.96 6.49
C VAL A 49 32.18 0.36 5.79
N SER A 50 33.42 0.59 5.41
CA SER A 50 33.82 1.82 4.72
C SER A 50 33.55 1.80 3.21
N ASP A 51 33.80 0.67 2.53
CA ASP A 51 33.55 0.50 1.09
C ASP A 51 32.21 -0.25 0.87
N PRO A 52 31.17 0.41 0.35
CA PRO A 52 29.87 -0.24 0.12
C PRO A 52 29.95 -1.42 -0.87
N SER A 53 30.97 -1.44 -1.72
CA SER A 53 31.20 -2.53 -2.68
C SER A 53 31.49 -3.87 -1.99
N GLU A 54 31.89 -3.86 -0.70
CA GLU A 54 32.03 -5.09 0.08
C GLU A 54 30.69 -5.83 0.23
N PHE A 55 29.57 -5.11 0.39
CA PHE A 55 28.25 -5.74 0.46
C PHE A 55 27.89 -6.42 -0.87
N ILE A 56 28.23 -5.78 -2.00
CA ILE A 56 27.98 -6.31 -3.34
C ILE A 56 28.87 -7.55 -3.62
N ARG A 57 30.16 -7.49 -3.27
CA ARG A 57 31.05 -8.66 -3.38
C ARG A 57 30.55 -9.82 -2.53
N LYS A 58 30.14 -9.54 -1.30
CA LYS A 58 29.59 -10.54 -0.39
C LYS A 58 28.27 -11.11 -0.91
N SER A 59 27.41 -10.32 -1.56
CA SER A 59 26.15 -10.84 -2.11
C SER A 59 26.41 -11.86 -3.21
N ARG A 60 27.39 -11.60 -4.10
CA ARG A 60 27.79 -12.58 -5.12
C ARG A 60 28.33 -13.86 -4.52
N GLN A 61 29.12 -13.77 -3.44
CA GLN A 61 29.62 -14.95 -2.73
C GLN A 61 28.47 -15.77 -2.12
N VAL A 62 27.47 -15.11 -1.53
CA VAL A 62 26.26 -15.77 -0.99
C VAL A 62 25.49 -16.48 -2.11
N VAL A 63 25.32 -15.83 -3.26
CA VAL A 63 24.64 -16.42 -4.44
C VAL A 63 25.38 -17.66 -4.94
N GLU A 64 26.71 -17.60 -5.06
CA GLU A 64 27.52 -18.73 -5.50
C GLU A 64 27.48 -19.88 -4.49
N ALA A 65 27.58 -19.58 -3.19
CA ALA A 65 27.51 -20.58 -2.13
C ALA A 65 26.16 -21.31 -2.14
N HIS A 66 25.05 -20.57 -2.24
CA HIS A 66 23.72 -21.14 -2.30
C HIS A 66 23.52 -22.02 -3.55
N LYS A 67 24.00 -21.56 -4.71
CA LYS A 67 23.98 -22.33 -5.96
C LYS A 67 24.77 -23.64 -5.82
N MET A 68 25.96 -23.61 -5.21
CA MET A 68 26.78 -24.82 -4.98
C MET A 68 26.09 -25.81 -4.02
N GLN A 69 25.50 -25.30 -2.92
CA GLN A 69 24.76 -26.12 -1.97
C GLN A 69 23.56 -26.79 -2.63
N SER A 70 22.76 -26.01 -3.36
CA SER A 70 21.60 -26.49 -4.12
C SER A 70 21.98 -27.55 -5.15
N ASN A 71 23.06 -27.33 -5.91
CA ASN A 71 23.60 -28.32 -6.85
C ASN A 71 24.03 -29.62 -6.17
N THR A 72 24.55 -29.55 -4.94
CA THR A 72 24.92 -30.74 -4.17
C THR A 72 23.69 -31.57 -3.82
N ILE A 73 22.62 -30.92 -3.35
CA ILE A 73 21.33 -31.56 -3.06
C ILE A 73 20.74 -32.16 -4.34
N LYS A 74 20.62 -31.37 -5.40
CA LYS A 74 20.06 -31.79 -6.70
C LYS A 74 20.84 -32.95 -7.31
N SER A 75 22.18 -32.92 -7.27
CA SER A 75 23.02 -34.04 -7.73
C SER A 75 22.77 -35.33 -6.94
N ALA A 76 22.64 -35.23 -5.61
CA ALA A 76 22.41 -36.38 -4.75
C ALA A 76 21.06 -37.07 -5.03
N ILE A 77 20.03 -36.29 -5.33
CA ILE A 77 18.67 -36.78 -5.61
C ILE A 77 18.54 -37.24 -7.07
N ALA A 78 19.02 -36.43 -8.02
CA ALA A 78 18.84 -36.68 -9.44
C ALA A 78 19.72 -37.80 -9.99
N LYS A 79 20.98 -37.95 -9.54
CA LYS A 79 21.94 -38.98 -10.01
C LYS A 79 21.90 -39.28 -11.53
N ASN A 80 21.86 -38.26 -12.38
CA ASN A 80 21.78 -38.35 -13.85
C ASN A 80 20.48 -38.98 -14.41
N LEU A 81 19.38 -38.96 -13.66
CA LEU A 81 18.06 -39.34 -14.15
C LEU A 81 17.53 -38.32 -15.17
N SER A 82 16.69 -38.79 -16.09
CA SER A 82 15.96 -38.01 -17.07
C SER A 82 14.60 -38.64 -17.34
N GLY A 83 13.73 -37.92 -18.04
CA GLY A 83 12.43 -38.44 -18.46
C GLY A 83 11.50 -38.77 -17.30
N LEU A 84 11.56 -38.00 -16.21
CA LEU A 84 10.67 -38.17 -15.06
C LEU A 84 9.22 -37.92 -15.49
N TYR A 85 8.34 -38.82 -15.06
CA TYR A 85 6.90 -38.67 -15.19
C TYR A 85 6.27 -38.72 -13.81
N TRP A 86 5.45 -37.72 -13.50
CA TRP A 86 4.63 -37.71 -12.30
C TRP A 86 3.34 -36.93 -12.53
N ASP A 87 2.21 -37.61 -12.37
CA ASP A 87 0.89 -37.00 -12.21
C ASP A 87 0.57 -36.89 -10.71
N PRO A 88 0.73 -35.70 -10.09
CA PRO A 88 0.40 -35.49 -8.68
C PRO A 88 -1.12 -35.42 -8.44
N THR A 89 -1.92 -35.54 -9.51
CA THR A 89 -3.36 -35.28 -9.59
C THR A 89 -3.72 -33.82 -9.35
N HIS A 90 -5.02 -33.54 -9.31
CA HIS A 90 -5.54 -32.21 -9.01
C HIS A 90 -5.53 -31.90 -7.51
N ASP A 91 -5.46 -32.92 -6.65
CA ASP A 91 -5.36 -32.79 -5.20
C ASP A 91 -3.89 -32.60 -4.78
N ALA A 92 -3.29 -31.52 -5.27
CA ALA A 92 -1.89 -31.17 -5.05
C ALA A 92 -1.75 -29.66 -4.89
N ALA A 93 -0.69 -29.21 -4.23
CA ALA A 93 -0.31 -27.81 -4.13
C ALA A 93 0.89 -27.48 -4.99
N ILE A 94 0.92 -26.23 -5.43
CA ILE A 94 2.12 -25.59 -5.96
C ILE A 94 2.84 -24.88 -4.82
N LEU A 95 4.14 -25.12 -4.71
CA LEU A 95 5.00 -24.61 -3.63
C LEU A 95 6.13 -23.78 -4.25
N ALA A 96 6.58 -22.72 -3.59
CA ALA A 96 7.73 -21.93 -4.03
C ALA A 96 8.82 -21.90 -2.95
N PRO A 97 10.10 -22.05 -3.34
CA PRO A 97 11.21 -21.92 -2.41
C PRO A 97 11.41 -20.47 -1.97
N GLN A 98 12.02 -20.30 -0.80
CA GLN A 98 12.55 -19.03 -0.34
C GLN A 98 14.06 -18.99 -0.51
N TYR A 99 14.53 -18.03 -1.33
CA TYR A 99 15.95 -17.90 -1.64
C TYR A 99 16.81 -17.74 -0.38
N GLY A 100 17.96 -18.42 -0.36
CA GLY A 100 18.86 -18.44 0.80
C GLY A 100 18.51 -19.47 1.87
N PHE A 101 17.33 -20.12 1.80
CA PHE A 101 16.93 -21.18 2.73
C PHE A 101 16.83 -22.54 2.04
N ASN A 102 16.17 -22.59 0.89
CA ASN A 102 15.88 -23.82 0.15
C ASN A 102 15.81 -23.53 -1.35
N ASP A 103 15.70 -24.59 -2.16
CA ASP A 103 15.62 -24.50 -3.62
C ASP A 103 14.63 -25.54 -4.16
N THR A 104 14.12 -25.27 -5.37
CA THR A 104 13.30 -26.18 -6.15
C THR A 104 14.09 -27.46 -6.45
N ILE A 105 13.49 -28.62 -6.17
CA ILE A 105 14.01 -29.93 -6.57
C ILE A 105 13.10 -30.65 -7.58
N LEU A 106 11.85 -30.23 -7.71
CA LEU A 106 10.91 -30.68 -8.75
C LEU A 106 10.10 -29.51 -9.28
N MET A 107 9.95 -29.48 -10.60
CA MET A 107 9.21 -28.43 -11.30
C MET A 107 8.26 -29.06 -12.32
N THR A 108 7.02 -28.58 -12.36
CA THR A 108 6.03 -28.99 -13.36
C THR A 108 6.45 -28.51 -14.75
N ASN A 109 5.97 -29.17 -15.79
CA ASN A 109 6.14 -28.71 -17.17
C ASN A 109 4.94 -28.98 -18.07
N LYS A 110 3.90 -29.65 -17.56
CA LYS A 110 2.77 -30.11 -18.35
C LYS A 110 1.46 -30.00 -17.58
N ALA A 111 0.39 -29.61 -18.25
CA ALA A 111 -0.96 -29.84 -17.77
C ALA A 111 -1.42 -31.26 -18.17
N MET A 112 -1.81 -32.06 -17.19
CA MET A 112 -2.18 -33.47 -17.32
C MET A 112 -3.58 -33.67 -17.93
N ALA A 113 -4.38 -32.59 -17.99
CA ALA A 113 -5.71 -32.59 -18.60
C ALA A 113 -5.77 -31.66 -19.82
N SER A 114 -6.52 -32.07 -20.85
CA SER A 114 -6.75 -31.25 -22.04
C SER A 114 -7.53 -29.97 -21.70
N GLY A 115 -7.23 -28.88 -22.42
CA GLY A 115 -7.86 -27.57 -22.20
C GLY A 115 -7.19 -26.69 -21.13
N TYR A 116 -6.16 -27.20 -20.44
CA TYR A 116 -5.37 -26.45 -19.45
C TYR A 116 -3.99 -26.05 -20.00
N LYS A 117 -3.39 -25.00 -19.44
CA LYS A 117 -2.10 -24.45 -19.90
C LYS A 117 -0.92 -25.09 -19.18
N ASP A 118 0.08 -25.51 -19.95
CA ASP A 118 1.39 -25.93 -19.44
C ASP A 118 2.07 -24.77 -18.69
N GLN A 119 2.64 -25.07 -17.52
CA GLN A 119 3.30 -24.07 -16.66
C GLN A 119 4.51 -24.70 -15.95
N ALA A 120 5.56 -23.90 -15.78
CA ALA A 120 6.76 -24.27 -15.04
C ALA A 120 6.70 -23.68 -13.62
N LEU A 121 6.22 -24.49 -12.67
CA LEU A 121 6.07 -24.09 -11.26
C LEU A 121 6.69 -25.14 -10.36
N SER A 122 7.26 -24.71 -9.23
CA SER A 122 7.83 -25.64 -8.26
C SER A 122 6.72 -26.47 -7.60
N ILE A 123 6.98 -27.77 -7.47
CA ILE A 123 6.10 -28.73 -6.79
C ILE A 123 6.88 -29.57 -5.76
N GLY A 124 8.18 -29.36 -5.65
CA GLY A 124 9.04 -29.95 -4.64
C GLY A 124 10.16 -29.00 -4.28
N VAL A 125 10.36 -28.78 -2.99
CA VAL A 125 11.37 -27.88 -2.42
C VAL A 125 12.22 -28.66 -1.41
N ALA A 126 13.53 -28.42 -1.37
CA ALA A 126 14.39 -29.00 -0.34
C ALA A 126 15.48 -28.03 0.12
N GLY A 127 15.96 -28.25 1.33
CA GLY A 127 17.02 -27.48 1.94
C GLY A 127 17.74 -28.23 3.05
N GLU A 128 18.78 -27.59 3.58
CA GLU A 128 19.53 -28.06 4.73
C GLU A 128 19.70 -26.88 5.69
N LYS A 129 19.23 -27.05 6.93
CA LYS A 129 19.38 -26.05 7.99
C LYS A 129 20.85 -25.91 8.38
N SER A 130 21.22 -24.80 9.02
CA SER A 130 22.60 -24.52 9.46
C SER A 130 23.17 -25.58 10.42
N ASN A 131 22.29 -26.26 11.17
CA ASN A 131 22.65 -27.36 12.05
C ASN A 131 22.79 -28.72 11.33
N GLY A 132 22.59 -28.79 10.00
CA GLY A 132 22.69 -30.01 9.22
C GLY A 132 21.39 -30.82 9.07
N GLN A 133 20.26 -30.37 9.65
CA GLN A 133 18.96 -31.02 9.42
C GLN A 133 18.57 -30.87 7.94
N ARG A 134 18.30 -32.00 7.28
CA ARG A 134 17.82 -32.02 5.89
C ARG A 134 16.30 -32.07 5.85
N TYR A 135 15.71 -31.38 4.88
CA TYR A 135 14.27 -31.42 4.70
C TYR A 135 13.87 -31.34 3.22
N ALA A 136 12.71 -31.92 2.91
CA ALA A 136 12.06 -31.79 1.63
C ALA A 136 10.54 -31.70 1.81
N LEU A 137 9.91 -30.92 0.95
CA LEU A 137 8.47 -30.68 0.94
C LEU A 137 7.97 -30.92 -0.47
N LEU A 138 7.03 -31.85 -0.63
CA LEU A 138 6.40 -32.17 -1.91
C LEU A 138 4.94 -31.72 -1.89
N GLY A 139 4.49 -31.12 -2.99
CA GLY A 139 3.13 -30.60 -3.16
C GLY A 139 2.03 -31.66 -3.22
N SER A 140 2.37 -32.95 -3.11
CA SER A 140 1.41 -34.06 -3.04
C SER A 140 2.11 -35.26 -2.40
N ASN A 141 1.35 -36.29 -2.04
CA ASN A 141 1.89 -37.58 -1.64
C ASN A 141 2.09 -38.47 -2.89
N PRO A 142 3.33 -38.61 -3.42
CA PRO A 142 3.57 -39.42 -4.62
C PRO A 142 3.33 -40.92 -4.38
N PHE A 143 3.41 -41.37 -3.13
CA PHE A 143 3.19 -42.77 -2.76
C PHE A 143 1.71 -43.11 -2.86
N ARG A 144 0.84 -42.20 -2.40
CA ARG A 144 -0.61 -42.29 -2.60
C ARG A 144 -0.97 -42.35 -4.08
N THR A 145 -0.45 -41.42 -4.88
CA THR A 145 -0.82 -41.36 -6.31
C THR A 145 -0.40 -42.65 -7.02
N ALA A 146 0.80 -43.16 -6.75
CA ALA A 146 1.27 -44.43 -7.32
C ALA A 146 0.41 -45.63 -6.89
N GLN A 147 -0.02 -45.70 -5.62
CA GLN A 147 -0.89 -46.78 -5.16
C GLN A 147 -2.29 -46.73 -5.80
N ARG A 148 -2.88 -45.53 -5.93
CA ARG A 148 -4.24 -45.37 -6.50
C ARG A 148 -4.24 -45.45 -8.03
N PHE A 149 -3.19 -44.95 -8.65
CA PHE A 149 -3.01 -44.83 -10.09
C PHE A 149 -1.58 -45.32 -10.43
N PRO A 150 -1.39 -46.62 -10.72
CA PRO A 150 -0.06 -47.19 -10.96
C PRO A 150 0.75 -46.47 -12.04
N ASP A 151 0.08 -45.89 -13.04
CA ASP A 151 0.72 -45.14 -14.13
C ASP A 151 0.97 -43.66 -13.80
N SER A 152 0.65 -43.19 -12.59
CA SER A 152 0.89 -41.79 -12.17
C SER A 152 2.37 -41.47 -11.97
N SER A 153 3.26 -42.46 -11.91
CA SER A 153 4.69 -42.25 -11.82
C SER A 153 5.44 -43.33 -12.59
N ASN A 154 6.55 -42.97 -13.23
CA ASN A 154 7.39 -43.95 -13.93
C ASN A 154 8.58 -44.42 -13.09
N ALA A 155 9.32 -45.42 -13.59
CA ALA A 155 10.49 -45.98 -12.90
C ALA A 155 11.58 -44.93 -12.58
N ALA A 156 11.75 -43.92 -13.44
CA ALA A 156 12.69 -42.83 -13.20
C ALA A 156 12.26 -41.98 -12.00
N MET A 157 10.96 -41.69 -11.87
CA MET A 157 10.39 -41.01 -10.70
C MET A 157 10.51 -41.86 -9.44
N THR A 158 10.24 -43.17 -9.51
CA THR A 158 10.47 -44.10 -8.38
C THR A 158 11.92 -44.05 -7.90
N LYS A 159 12.88 -44.05 -8.83
CA LYS A 159 14.30 -43.96 -8.49
C LYS A 159 14.66 -42.60 -7.89
N TRP A 160 14.08 -41.52 -8.40
CA TRP A 160 14.25 -40.18 -7.87
C TRP A 160 13.74 -40.08 -6.42
N LEU A 161 12.55 -40.62 -6.12
CA LEU A 161 11.98 -40.65 -4.76
C LEU A 161 12.84 -41.48 -3.80
N SER A 162 13.37 -42.62 -4.27
CA SER A 162 14.28 -43.47 -3.46
C SER A 162 15.59 -42.73 -3.13
N ASN A 163 16.14 -42.00 -4.10
CA ASN A 163 17.31 -41.15 -3.86
C ASN A 163 16.99 -39.99 -2.91
N LEU A 164 15.79 -39.39 -2.98
CA LEU A 164 15.34 -38.34 -2.06
C LEU A 164 15.32 -38.84 -0.62
N VAL A 165 14.69 -40.00 -0.36
CA VAL A 165 14.65 -40.62 0.97
C VAL A 165 16.07 -40.94 1.46
N THR A 166 16.92 -41.48 0.58
CA THR A 166 18.32 -41.79 0.92
C THR A 166 19.11 -40.53 1.29
N TRP A 167 18.93 -39.44 0.55
CA TRP A 167 19.58 -38.16 0.83
C TRP A 167 19.09 -37.57 2.16
N LEU A 168 17.78 -37.58 2.41
CA LEU A 168 17.21 -37.10 3.68
C LEU A 168 17.79 -37.85 4.87
N SER A 169 17.74 -39.19 4.85
CA SER A 169 18.22 -40.04 5.94
C SER A 169 19.74 -40.03 6.14
N GLY A 170 20.51 -39.37 5.26
CA GLY A 170 21.97 -39.33 5.34
C GLY A 170 22.67 -40.65 5.07
N GLY A 171 21.97 -41.66 4.52
CA GLY A 171 22.49 -43.01 4.31
C GLY A 171 21.41 -44.09 4.40
N VAL A 172 21.70 -45.18 5.12
CA VAL A 172 20.76 -46.28 5.34
C VAL A 172 19.60 -45.80 6.22
N THR A 173 18.37 -46.04 5.77
CA THR A 173 17.16 -45.76 6.55
C THR A 173 16.73 -47.03 7.26
N SER A 174 16.60 -47.02 8.60
CA SER A 174 16.15 -48.18 9.38
C SER A 174 14.91 -47.89 10.24
N ASN A 175 14.71 -46.65 10.70
CA ASN A 175 13.55 -46.25 11.50
C ASN A 175 12.92 -44.95 10.96
N VAL A 176 11.61 -44.99 10.68
CA VAL A 176 10.84 -43.87 10.14
C VAL A 176 9.63 -43.59 11.03
N VAL A 177 9.45 -42.35 11.46
CA VAL A 177 8.22 -41.91 12.10
C VAL A 177 7.30 -41.28 11.05
N ILE A 178 6.04 -41.70 11.02
CA ILE A 178 4.98 -41.16 10.17
C ILE A 178 3.91 -40.54 11.07
N ALA A 179 3.49 -39.32 10.76
CA ALA A 179 2.47 -38.59 11.51
C ALA A 179 1.64 -37.65 10.63
N GLN A 180 0.49 -37.21 11.14
CA GLN A 180 -0.42 -36.25 10.51
C GLN A 180 -0.82 -36.64 9.09
N MET A 181 -1.00 -37.93 8.81
CA MET A 181 -1.40 -38.45 7.50
C MET A 181 -2.84 -38.94 7.53
N ASP A 182 -3.58 -38.71 6.45
CA ASP A 182 -4.92 -39.27 6.30
C ASP A 182 -4.85 -40.76 5.91
N GLN A 183 -5.90 -41.49 6.24
CA GLN A 183 -6.11 -42.88 5.86
C GLN A 183 -7.54 -43.11 5.33
N SER A 184 -8.15 -42.07 4.75
CA SER A 184 -9.46 -42.12 4.09
C SER A 184 -9.45 -42.85 2.74
N TYR A 185 -10.63 -43.06 2.17
CA TYR A 185 -10.78 -43.69 0.85
C TYR A 185 -10.04 -42.94 -0.27
N TYR A 186 -10.07 -41.60 -0.24
CA TYR A 186 -9.41 -40.78 -1.25
C TYR A 186 -7.92 -40.55 -0.94
N PHE A 187 -7.56 -40.52 0.33
CA PHE A 187 -6.19 -40.28 0.77
C PHE A 187 -5.71 -41.39 1.71
N PRO A 188 -5.43 -42.60 1.20
CA PRO A 188 -4.83 -43.68 1.97
C PRO A 188 -3.32 -43.44 2.17
N ASP A 189 -2.94 -42.24 2.60
CA ASP A 189 -1.58 -41.72 2.58
C ASP A 189 -0.65 -42.51 3.49
N GLU A 190 -1.11 -42.86 4.68
CA GLU A 190 -0.30 -43.56 5.66
C GLU A 190 0.11 -44.96 5.17
N GLN A 191 -0.86 -45.78 4.74
CA GLN A 191 -0.60 -47.13 4.23
C GLN A 191 0.21 -47.09 2.94
N ALA A 192 -0.08 -46.15 2.03
CA ALA A 192 0.64 -46.01 0.77
C ALA A 192 2.11 -45.64 0.97
N THR A 193 2.37 -44.72 1.90
CA THR A 193 3.74 -44.34 2.28
C THR A 193 4.52 -45.53 2.83
N ARG A 194 3.91 -46.29 3.77
CA ARG A 194 4.54 -47.48 4.38
C ARG A 194 4.85 -48.56 3.36
N ASN A 195 3.90 -48.88 2.49
CA ASN A 195 4.07 -49.90 1.45
C ASN A 195 5.20 -49.50 0.49
N TRP A 196 5.15 -48.28 -0.04
CA TRP A 196 6.13 -47.82 -1.00
C TRP A 196 7.54 -47.84 -0.43
N LEU A 197 7.73 -47.41 0.83
CA LEU A 197 9.04 -47.44 1.50
C LEU A 197 9.56 -48.86 1.71
N LYS A 198 8.71 -49.82 2.10
CA LYS A 198 9.12 -51.22 2.23
C LYS A 198 9.56 -51.82 0.90
N ASP A 199 8.85 -51.48 -0.16
CA ASP A 199 9.10 -52.04 -1.49
C ASP A 199 10.31 -51.41 -2.20
N ASN A 200 10.60 -50.13 -1.93
CA ASN A 200 11.59 -49.35 -2.69
C ASN A 200 12.80 -48.86 -1.88
N VAL A 201 12.78 -49.01 -0.55
CA VAL A 201 13.88 -48.60 0.34
C VAL A 201 14.44 -49.80 1.11
N SER A 202 13.64 -50.44 1.97
CA SER A 202 14.03 -51.69 2.67
C SER A 202 12.82 -52.35 3.33
N GLN A 203 12.71 -53.68 3.21
CA GLN A 203 11.66 -54.47 3.88
C GLN A 203 11.83 -54.52 5.41
N GLU A 204 13.03 -54.22 5.92
CA GLU A 204 13.35 -54.23 7.35
C GLU A 204 13.06 -52.89 8.06
N LEU A 205 12.47 -51.92 7.35
CA LEU A 205 12.12 -50.62 7.93
C LEU A 205 11.15 -50.77 9.12
N ALA A 206 11.54 -50.19 10.25
CA ALA A 206 10.69 -50.01 11.41
C ALA A 206 9.88 -48.71 11.26
N PHE A 207 8.62 -48.77 11.68
CA PHE A 207 7.71 -47.63 11.73
C PHE A 207 6.96 -47.61 13.06
N ASN A 208 6.49 -46.44 13.49
CA ASN A 208 5.45 -46.38 14.51
C ASN A 208 4.15 -47.03 14.02
N GLU A 209 3.31 -47.51 14.93
CA GLU A 209 1.95 -47.93 14.60
C GLU A 209 1.11 -46.76 14.08
N ALA A 210 0.09 -47.09 13.31
CA ALA A 210 -0.73 -46.12 12.60
C ALA A 210 -1.40 -45.10 13.54
N ASN A 211 -1.36 -43.81 13.19
CA ASN A 211 -1.88 -42.67 13.97
C ASN A 211 -1.34 -42.50 15.41
N LEU A 212 -0.44 -43.37 15.89
CA LEU A 212 0.03 -43.29 17.29
C LEU A 212 0.97 -42.12 17.57
N CYS A 213 1.53 -41.51 16.53
CA CYS A 213 2.43 -40.37 16.63
C CYS A 213 1.77 -39.06 16.17
N ASP A 214 0.44 -39.01 16.08
CA ASP A 214 -0.30 -37.78 15.75
C ASP A 214 -0.39 -36.82 16.97
N GLY A 215 -0.92 -35.61 16.74
CA GLY A 215 -0.63 -34.34 17.43
C GLY A 215 0.24 -34.43 18.67
N SER A 216 -0.40 -34.50 19.84
CA SER A 216 0.29 -34.46 21.14
C SER A 216 1.29 -35.57 21.40
N LYS A 217 1.26 -36.67 20.63
CA LYS A 217 2.16 -37.84 20.79
C LYS A 217 3.41 -37.75 19.95
N LEU A 218 3.44 -36.90 18.92
CA LEU A 218 4.56 -36.81 17.97
C LEU A 218 5.89 -36.57 18.69
N LEU A 219 5.93 -35.59 19.61
CA LEU A 219 7.15 -35.25 20.34
C LEU A 219 7.72 -36.46 21.10
N SER A 220 6.87 -37.21 21.82
CA SER A 220 7.30 -38.40 22.55
C SER A 220 7.79 -39.52 21.62
N CYS A 221 7.18 -39.68 20.43
CA CYS A 221 7.67 -40.63 19.43
C CYS A 221 9.10 -40.29 18.96
N LEU A 222 9.38 -39.01 18.71
CA LEU A 222 10.71 -38.55 18.28
C LEU A 222 11.77 -38.68 19.39
N GLN A 223 11.36 -38.57 20.66
CA GLN A 223 12.25 -38.65 21.82
C GLN A 223 12.57 -40.09 22.25
N THR A 224 11.61 -41.00 22.12
CA THR A 224 11.76 -42.38 22.64
C THR A 224 12.73 -43.21 21.80
N ASN A 225 12.71 -43.04 20.48
CA ASN A 225 13.63 -43.70 19.57
C ASN A 225 13.90 -42.77 18.38
N THR A 226 14.99 -42.03 18.43
CA THR A 226 15.36 -41.02 17.41
C THR A 226 15.31 -41.65 16.01
N PRO A 227 14.35 -41.25 15.15
CA PRO A 227 14.22 -41.85 13.82
C PRO A 227 15.27 -41.28 12.85
N ASN A 228 15.50 -42.00 11.76
CA ASN A 228 16.32 -41.50 10.65
C ASN A 228 15.56 -40.52 9.76
N LEU A 229 14.23 -40.55 9.80
CA LEU A 229 13.35 -39.71 9.01
C LEU A 229 12.01 -39.53 9.71
N LEU A 230 11.54 -38.29 9.79
CA LEU A 230 10.16 -37.95 10.07
C LEU A 230 9.46 -37.67 8.74
N ILE A 231 8.35 -38.36 8.46
CA ILE A 231 7.46 -38.05 7.35
C ILE A 231 6.14 -37.55 7.92
N LEU A 232 5.68 -36.39 7.47
CA LEU A 232 4.41 -35.83 7.95
C LEU A 232 3.62 -35.10 6.87
N SER A 233 2.34 -34.87 7.16
CA SER A 233 1.46 -34.00 6.37
C SER A 233 0.76 -32.96 7.25
N GLN A 234 -0.28 -32.34 6.72
CA GLN A 234 -1.05 -31.26 7.36
C GLN A 234 -2.41 -31.73 7.91
N HIS A 235 -2.64 -33.04 8.01
CA HIS A 235 -3.90 -33.63 8.46
C HIS A 235 -3.91 -33.80 9.97
N LEU A 236 -4.59 -32.89 10.67
CA LEU A 236 -4.79 -32.97 12.12
C LEU A 236 -5.99 -33.85 12.47
N GLN A 237 -5.82 -34.68 13.51
CA GLN A 237 -6.93 -35.42 14.10
C GLN A 237 -7.78 -34.49 14.99
N SER A 238 -9.05 -34.87 15.20
CA SER A 238 -9.95 -34.12 16.07
C SER A 238 -9.41 -34.04 17.51
N GLY A 239 -9.19 -32.82 18.00
CA GLY A 239 -8.71 -32.53 19.36
C GLY A 239 -7.20 -32.25 19.45
N ASP A 240 -6.44 -32.45 18.36
CA ASP A 240 -5.05 -32.01 18.27
C ASP A 240 -4.96 -30.51 17.93
N THR A 241 -3.80 -29.91 18.20
CA THR A 241 -3.52 -28.50 17.93
C THR A 241 -2.24 -28.34 17.11
N ASN A 242 -2.12 -27.28 16.31
CA ASN A 242 -0.92 -27.00 15.53
C ASN A 242 0.34 -26.96 16.41
N GLN A 243 0.23 -26.35 17.61
CA GLN A 243 1.36 -26.15 18.52
C GLN A 243 2.07 -27.46 18.88
N GLN A 244 1.31 -28.54 19.12
CA GLN A 244 1.88 -29.84 19.46
C GLN A 244 2.78 -30.40 18.35
N VAL A 245 2.39 -30.19 17.09
CA VAL A 245 3.17 -30.62 15.92
C VAL A 245 4.39 -29.71 15.73
N LEU A 246 4.22 -28.40 15.92
CA LEU A 246 5.31 -27.43 15.82
C LEU A 246 6.38 -27.64 16.89
N ASP A 247 6.00 -27.98 18.12
CA ASP A 247 6.92 -28.34 19.21
C ASP A 247 7.75 -29.58 18.83
N ALA A 248 7.10 -30.57 18.22
CA ALA A 248 7.80 -31.77 17.76
C ALA A 248 8.73 -31.49 16.58
N LEU A 249 8.34 -30.63 15.64
CA LEU A 249 9.22 -30.18 14.55
C LEU A 249 10.40 -29.34 15.07
N ALA A 250 10.20 -28.54 16.12
CA ALA A 250 11.29 -27.81 16.78
C ALA A 250 12.27 -28.77 17.45
N TYR A 251 11.78 -29.82 18.11
CA TYR A 251 12.64 -30.89 18.59
C TYR A 251 13.36 -31.64 17.46
N ALA A 252 12.65 -31.95 16.37
CA ALA A 252 13.25 -32.60 15.19
C ALA A 252 14.42 -31.78 14.64
N GLU A 253 14.26 -30.46 14.58
CA GLU A 253 15.34 -29.54 14.19
C GLU A 253 16.51 -29.62 15.16
N GLN A 254 16.28 -29.52 16.47
CA GLN A 254 17.34 -29.61 17.49
C GLN A 254 18.08 -30.94 17.45
N ALA A 255 17.37 -32.05 17.27
CA ALA A 255 17.91 -33.40 17.18
C ALA A 255 18.44 -33.76 15.77
N GLN A 256 18.43 -32.80 14.83
CA GLN A 256 18.88 -32.99 13.44
C GLN A 256 18.12 -34.12 12.70
N ILE A 257 16.90 -34.44 13.12
CA ILE A 257 16.05 -35.46 12.51
C ILE A 257 15.56 -34.94 11.15
N PRO A 258 15.88 -35.60 10.03
CA PRO A 258 15.43 -35.20 8.70
C PRO A 258 13.90 -35.21 8.56
N VAL A 259 13.35 -34.31 7.73
CA VAL A 259 11.90 -34.15 7.56
C VAL A 259 11.49 -34.26 6.09
N LEU A 260 10.51 -35.13 5.80
CA LEU A 260 9.79 -35.16 4.53
C LEU A 260 8.34 -34.74 4.76
N TYR A 261 7.97 -33.57 4.27
CA TYR A 261 6.58 -33.14 4.23
C TYR A 261 5.94 -33.56 2.91
N LEU A 262 4.79 -34.22 2.98
CA LEU A 262 3.97 -34.57 1.83
C LEU A 262 2.64 -33.85 1.97
N HIS A 263 2.32 -32.94 1.07
CA HIS A 263 1.08 -32.17 1.15
C HIS A 263 -0.16 -33.08 1.01
N TRP A 264 -1.21 -32.79 1.78
CA TRP A 264 -2.37 -33.68 1.96
C TRP A 264 -3.31 -33.64 0.75
N ASP A 265 -4.12 -32.60 0.67
CA ASP A 265 -5.01 -32.22 -0.43
C ASP A 265 -4.54 -30.88 -1.04
N GLY A 266 -5.09 -30.42 -2.16
CA GLY A 266 -4.60 -29.18 -2.81
C GLY A 266 -4.78 -27.90 -1.97
N GLY A 267 -5.54 -27.97 -0.88
CA GLY A 267 -5.83 -26.86 0.03
C GLY A 267 -4.75 -26.64 1.09
N LEU A 268 -4.76 -25.46 1.72
CA LEU A 268 -3.83 -25.12 2.79
C LEU A 268 -4.55 -25.06 4.14
N THR A 269 -4.24 -26.00 5.04
CA THR A 269 -4.74 -25.96 6.43
C THR A 269 -3.93 -25.00 7.29
N GLU A 270 -4.41 -24.67 8.50
CA GLU A 270 -3.63 -23.86 9.45
C GLU A 270 -2.31 -24.54 9.81
N LEU A 271 -2.32 -25.84 10.10
CA LEU A 271 -1.10 -26.60 10.34
C LEU A 271 -0.17 -26.56 9.11
N GLY A 272 -0.71 -26.73 7.91
CA GLY A 272 0.07 -26.63 6.66
C GLY A 272 0.76 -25.29 6.53
N ARG A 273 0.06 -24.20 6.82
CA ARG A 273 0.62 -22.84 6.81
C ARG A 273 1.80 -22.72 7.78
N ASP A 274 1.63 -23.17 9.02
CA ASP A 274 2.67 -23.08 10.05
C ASP A 274 3.90 -23.96 9.72
N ILE A 275 3.68 -25.16 9.16
CA ILE A 275 4.77 -26.05 8.71
C ILE A 275 5.54 -25.39 7.55
N LEU A 276 4.83 -24.90 6.53
CA LEU A 276 5.47 -24.26 5.38
C LEU A 276 6.27 -23.02 5.81
N GLU A 277 5.75 -22.20 6.73
CA GLU A 277 6.46 -21.06 7.31
C GLU A 277 7.75 -21.49 8.04
N LYS A 278 7.69 -22.55 8.86
CA LYS A 278 8.87 -23.09 9.57
C LYS A 278 10.01 -23.54 8.63
N PHE A 279 9.66 -24.02 7.45
CA PHE A 279 10.63 -24.46 6.42
C PHE A 279 10.94 -23.39 5.37
N HIS A 280 10.39 -22.18 5.50
CA HIS A 280 10.51 -21.07 4.55
C HIS A 280 10.06 -21.48 3.13
N VAL A 281 8.87 -22.06 3.01
CA VAL A 281 8.26 -22.42 1.73
C VAL A 281 6.96 -21.63 1.57
N ASP A 282 6.77 -21.00 0.42
CA ASP A 282 5.55 -20.27 0.10
C ASP A 282 4.52 -21.21 -0.56
N TYR A 283 3.26 -21.16 -0.12
CA TYR A 283 2.14 -21.78 -0.82
C TYR A 283 1.70 -20.89 -1.98
N VAL A 284 1.80 -21.39 -3.21
CA VAL A 284 1.44 -20.63 -4.43
C VAL A 284 -0.04 -20.80 -4.77
N GLY A 285 -0.60 -21.98 -4.48
CA GLY A 285 -2.00 -22.27 -4.75
C GLY A 285 -2.29 -23.73 -5.05
N ASP A 286 -3.57 -24.04 -5.06
CA ASP A 286 -4.12 -25.35 -5.40
C ASP A 286 -3.88 -25.68 -6.88
N ASN A 287 -3.51 -26.94 -7.15
CA ASN A 287 -3.37 -27.49 -8.49
C ASN A 287 -4.73 -27.85 -9.13
N TYR A 288 -5.86 -27.67 -8.43
CA TYR A 288 -7.20 -28.06 -8.88
C TYR A 288 -7.55 -27.52 -10.26
N TRP A 289 -7.29 -26.23 -10.52
CA TRP A 289 -7.59 -25.59 -11.82
C TRP A 289 -6.36 -25.49 -12.75
N ARG A 290 -5.20 -25.98 -12.32
CA ARG A 290 -3.97 -25.97 -13.12
C ARG A 290 -3.68 -27.34 -13.73
N LYS A 291 -4.01 -28.41 -13.00
CA LYS A 291 -3.83 -29.82 -13.37
C LYS A 291 -2.39 -30.12 -13.79
N LEU A 292 -1.41 -29.52 -13.12
CA LEU A 292 -0.01 -29.59 -13.52
C LEU A 292 0.66 -30.86 -13.01
N GLY A 293 1.60 -31.39 -13.80
CA GLY A 293 2.46 -32.51 -13.49
C GLY A 293 3.77 -32.45 -14.27
N LEU A 294 4.47 -33.57 -14.30
CA LEU A 294 5.75 -33.75 -14.97
C LEU A 294 5.60 -34.77 -16.09
N VAL A 295 6.01 -34.41 -17.30
CA VAL A 295 6.10 -35.32 -18.45
C VAL A 295 7.45 -35.16 -19.11
N ASP A 296 8.19 -36.27 -19.25
CA ASP A 296 9.54 -36.31 -19.83
C ASP A 296 10.49 -35.26 -19.22
N TRP A 297 10.36 -35.01 -17.91
CA TRP A 297 11.07 -33.92 -17.26
C TRP A 297 12.49 -34.32 -16.84
N ALA A 298 13.45 -33.43 -17.04
CA ALA A 298 14.86 -33.67 -16.73
C ALA A 298 15.31 -32.83 -15.51
N PRO A 299 15.69 -33.46 -14.38
CA PRO A 299 16.24 -32.78 -13.21
C PRO A 299 17.47 -31.90 -13.48
N SER A 300 18.24 -32.22 -14.51
CA SER A 300 19.40 -31.42 -14.93
C SER A 300 19.03 -29.98 -15.31
N SER A 301 17.77 -29.71 -15.65
CA SER A 301 17.26 -28.35 -15.92
C SER A 301 17.35 -27.41 -14.71
N LEU A 302 17.46 -27.95 -13.48
CA LEU A 302 17.60 -27.17 -12.25
C LEU A 302 19.04 -27.04 -11.77
N MET A 303 20.02 -27.61 -12.48
CA MET A 303 21.45 -27.49 -12.13
C MET A 303 21.96 -26.09 -12.49
N ASN A 304 22.77 -25.51 -11.60
CA ASN A 304 23.27 -24.12 -11.68
C ASN A 304 22.15 -23.07 -11.75
N PHE A 305 20.94 -23.43 -11.33
CA PHE A 305 19.79 -22.54 -11.36
C PHE A 305 19.98 -21.40 -10.34
N VAL A 306 19.75 -20.17 -10.81
CA VAL A 306 19.61 -18.98 -9.98
C VAL A 306 18.27 -18.36 -10.38
N PRO A 307 17.37 -18.05 -9.44
CA PRO A 307 16.09 -17.43 -9.77
C PRO A 307 16.28 -16.12 -10.55
N ASP A 308 15.42 -15.87 -11.53
CA ASP A 308 15.49 -14.67 -12.40
C ASP A 308 15.47 -13.37 -11.58
N SER A 309 14.74 -13.35 -10.47
CA SER A 309 14.73 -12.22 -9.52
C SER A 309 16.14 -11.96 -8.98
N VAL A 310 16.82 -12.97 -8.46
CA VAL A 310 18.19 -12.85 -7.92
C VAL A 310 19.18 -12.46 -9.02
N ALA A 311 19.07 -13.06 -10.22
CA ALA A 311 19.93 -12.70 -11.35
C ALA A 311 19.77 -11.23 -11.75
N THR A 312 18.53 -10.75 -11.83
CA THR A 312 18.19 -9.35 -12.13
C THR A 312 18.75 -8.39 -11.07
N GLN A 313 18.65 -8.77 -9.80
CA GLN A 313 19.18 -7.98 -8.69
C GLN A 313 20.71 -7.93 -8.68
N GLN A 314 21.39 -9.06 -8.90
CA GLN A 314 22.85 -9.11 -9.02
C GLN A 314 23.35 -8.30 -10.22
N ALA A 315 22.58 -8.24 -11.30
CA ALA A 315 22.88 -7.39 -12.45
C ALA A 315 22.84 -5.90 -12.04
N LEU A 316 21.80 -5.45 -11.33
CA LEU A 316 21.72 -4.09 -10.80
C LEU A 316 22.92 -3.78 -9.88
N LEU A 317 23.22 -4.64 -8.90
CA LEU A 317 24.35 -4.44 -7.98
C LEU A 317 25.70 -4.38 -8.70
N SER A 318 25.90 -5.21 -9.72
CA SER A 318 27.14 -5.19 -10.51
C SER A 318 27.32 -3.87 -11.27
N ARG A 319 26.24 -3.20 -11.68
CA ARG A 319 26.31 -1.86 -12.28
C ARG A 319 26.69 -0.80 -11.26
N PHE A 320 26.21 -0.89 -10.02
CA PHE A 320 26.67 0.00 -8.96
C PHE A 320 28.17 -0.13 -8.68
N GLU A 321 28.67 -1.35 -8.54
CA GLU A 321 30.10 -1.58 -8.28
C GLU A 321 30.98 -1.13 -9.45
N SER A 322 30.58 -1.44 -10.69
CA SER A 322 31.34 -1.02 -11.89
C SER A 322 31.08 0.43 -12.32
N GLN A 323 30.10 1.09 -11.71
CA GLN A 323 29.55 2.39 -12.10
C GLN A 323 29.09 2.46 -13.58
N ASN A 324 28.76 1.32 -14.17
CA ASN A 324 28.45 1.20 -15.59
C ASN A 324 26.94 1.15 -15.84
N PHE A 325 26.30 2.32 -15.75
CA PHE A 325 24.91 2.52 -16.16
C PHE A 325 24.86 3.16 -17.55
N ASN A 326 24.04 2.61 -18.44
CA ASN A 326 23.65 3.23 -19.72
C ASN A 326 22.23 3.83 -19.60
N VAL A 327 21.95 4.44 -18.45
CA VAL A 327 20.71 5.14 -18.16
C VAL A 327 20.86 6.59 -18.59
N ASP A 328 19.92 7.07 -19.40
CA ASP A 328 19.84 8.48 -19.79
C ASP A 328 18.67 9.16 -19.07
N LEU A 329 18.97 9.69 -17.88
CA LEU A 329 17.98 10.39 -17.06
C LEU A 329 17.44 11.65 -17.74
N SER A 330 18.16 12.25 -18.70
CA SER A 330 17.73 13.47 -19.39
C SER A 330 16.47 13.27 -20.24
N GLN A 331 16.20 12.02 -20.64
CA GLN A 331 15.01 11.63 -21.39
C GLN A 331 13.77 11.43 -20.50
N CYS A 332 13.94 11.36 -19.18
CA CYS A 332 12.81 11.26 -18.28
C CYS A 332 12.00 12.56 -18.29
N GLU A 333 10.67 12.45 -18.33
CA GLU A 333 9.74 13.53 -18.03
C GLU A 333 9.57 13.66 -16.51
N ASP A 334 8.80 14.65 -16.04
CA ASP A 334 8.69 14.97 -14.61
C ASP A 334 8.30 13.79 -13.71
N LYS A 335 7.58 12.79 -14.25
CA LYS A 335 7.03 11.65 -13.47
C LYS A 335 7.29 10.28 -14.07
N SER A 336 7.95 10.20 -15.21
CA SER A 336 8.10 8.97 -15.97
C SER A 336 9.37 9.00 -16.79
N CYS A 337 9.88 7.82 -17.11
CA CYS A 337 11.00 7.66 -18.01
C CYS A 337 10.54 6.81 -19.20
N PRO A 338 10.79 7.22 -20.45
CA PRO A 338 10.52 6.39 -21.62
C PRO A 338 11.49 5.19 -21.65
N ASP A 339 11.14 4.15 -22.42
CA ASP A 339 11.99 2.96 -22.57
C ASP A 339 13.40 3.30 -23.05
N THR A 340 13.55 4.34 -23.87
CA THR A 340 14.83 4.82 -24.39
C THR A 340 15.77 5.35 -23.30
N ALA A 341 15.26 5.73 -22.13
CA ALA A 341 16.06 6.10 -20.96
C ALA A 341 16.74 4.90 -20.28
N ASN A 342 16.35 3.67 -20.64
CA ASN A 342 16.83 2.40 -20.08
C ASN A 342 16.62 2.22 -18.55
N MET A 343 15.76 3.03 -17.93
CA MET A 343 15.48 2.94 -16.49
C MET A 343 14.85 1.60 -16.10
N GLU A 344 13.92 1.08 -16.91
CA GLU A 344 13.24 -0.19 -16.61
C GLU A 344 14.23 -1.36 -16.53
N SER A 345 15.00 -1.56 -17.61
CA SER A 345 15.90 -2.70 -17.76
C SER A 345 17.16 -2.63 -16.90
N GLN A 346 17.64 -1.42 -16.56
CA GLN A 346 18.88 -1.25 -15.79
C GLN A 346 18.69 -0.94 -14.32
N PHE A 347 17.55 -0.39 -13.92
CA PHE A 347 17.29 0.02 -12.54
C PHE A 347 16.01 -0.58 -11.97
N TYR A 348 14.83 -0.25 -12.54
CA TYR A 348 13.55 -0.55 -11.90
C TYR A 348 13.31 -2.05 -11.72
N ALA A 349 13.63 -2.90 -12.69
CA ALA A 349 13.42 -4.34 -12.57
C ALA A 349 14.13 -4.92 -11.32
N GLY A 350 15.39 -4.54 -11.09
CA GLY A 350 16.16 -4.97 -9.91
C GLY A 350 15.69 -4.31 -8.61
N ALA A 351 15.49 -2.98 -8.62
CA ALA A 351 15.11 -2.22 -7.44
C ALA A 351 13.71 -2.60 -6.95
N ASN A 352 12.73 -2.76 -7.85
CA ASN A 352 11.37 -3.22 -7.52
C ASN A 352 11.38 -4.66 -7.02
N SER A 353 12.21 -5.53 -7.60
CA SER A 353 12.35 -6.91 -7.12
C SER A 353 12.84 -6.98 -5.68
N ILE A 354 13.86 -6.18 -5.32
CA ILE A 354 14.37 -6.08 -3.93
C ILE A 354 13.30 -5.49 -3.02
N ARG A 355 12.71 -4.36 -3.43
CA ARG A 355 11.69 -3.65 -2.65
C ARG A 355 10.50 -4.55 -2.33
N HIS A 356 10.00 -5.32 -3.30
CA HIS A 356 8.86 -6.21 -3.11
C HIS A 356 9.15 -7.28 -2.04
N ARG A 357 10.33 -7.90 -2.12
CA ARG A 357 10.76 -8.91 -1.15
C ARG A 357 10.92 -8.33 0.25
N LEU A 358 11.62 -7.20 0.36
CA LEU A 358 11.86 -6.55 1.66
C LEU A 358 10.57 -6.01 2.27
N LYS A 359 9.66 -5.46 1.45
CA LYS A 359 8.34 -5.03 1.91
C LYS A 359 7.59 -6.17 2.60
N LYS A 360 7.52 -7.36 1.98
CA LYS A 360 6.84 -8.53 2.55
C LYS A 360 7.40 -8.86 3.94
N LEU A 361 8.73 -8.93 4.05
CA LEU A 361 9.41 -9.27 5.31
C LEU A 361 9.24 -8.18 6.38
N ASP A 362 9.31 -6.90 5.98
CA ASP A 362 9.20 -5.76 6.90
C ASP A 362 7.78 -5.62 7.45
N GLU A 363 6.75 -5.75 6.60
CA GLU A 363 5.33 -5.75 7.03
C GLU A 363 4.99 -6.95 7.93
N GLN A 364 5.66 -8.09 7.74
CA GLN A 364 5.59 -9.26 8.61
C GLN A 364 6.42 -9.11 9.89
N LYS A 365 7.16 -8.01 10.03
CA LYS A 365 8.01 -7.70 11.18
C LYS A 365 9.11 -8.73 11.43
N VAL A 366 9.64 -9.31 10.35
CA VAL A 366 10.77 -10.25 10.44
C VAL A 366 12.00 -9.48 10.92
N ASP A 367 12.50 -9.79 12.10
CA ASP A 367 13.74 -9.19 12.62
C ASP A 367 14.95 -9.80 11.91
N LEU A 368 15.28 -9.28 10.72
CA LEU A 368 16.30 -9.84 9.84
C LEU A 368 17.60 -10.09 10.60
N PHE A 369 18.09 -9.09 11.34
CA PHE A 369 19.43 -9.10 11.92
C PHE A 369 19.54 -9.94 13.19
N ASN A 370 18.41 -10.29 13.82
CA ASN A 370 18.36 -11.19 14.97
C ASN A 370 17.97 -12.64 14.62
N GLN A 371 17.80 -12.94 13.32
CA GLN A 371 17.52 -14.30 12.83
C GLN A 371 18.70 -14.86 12.03
N ASP A 372 18.89 -16.17 12.15
CA ASP A 372 19.77 -16.93 11.25
C ASP A 372 19.19 -16.91 9.82
N GLY A 373 20.08 -16.94 8.82
CA GLY A 373 19.69 -16.82 7.40
C GLY A 373 19.51 -15.37 6.94
N TYR A 374 18.71 -15.18 5.89
CA TYR A 374 18.44 -13.89 5.22
C TYR A 374 19.69 -13.08 4.84
N GLN A 375 20.86 -13.72 4.70
CA GLN A 375 22.12 -13.02 4.46
C GLN A 375 22.05 -12.16 3.21
N TYR A 376 21.36 -12.65 2.17
CA TYR A 376 21.21 -11.94 0.92
C TYR A 376 20.38 -10.66 1.08
N GLU A 377 19.23 -10.73 1.76
CA GLU A 377 18.40 -9.56 2.08
C GLU A 377 19.12 -8.55 2.98
N LYS A 378 19.82 -9.02 4.02
CA LYS A 378 20.62 -8.18 4.93
C LYS A 378 21.62 -7.32 4.14
N LEU A 379 22.30 -7.89 3.15
CA LEU A 379 23.29 -7.17 2.34
C LEU A 379 22.66 -6.05 1.51
N MET A 380 21.46 -6.25 0.98
CA MET A 380 20.74 -5.20 0.23
C MET A 380 20.37 -4.03 1.14
N VAL A 381 19.86 -4.33 2.32
CA VAL A 381 19.47 -3.35 3.33
C VAL A 381 20.70 -2.55 3.79
N LEU A 382 21.80 -3.23 4.14
CA LEU A 382 23.03 -2.57 4.58
C LEU A 382 23.66 -1.71 3.48
N LEU A 383 23.60 -2.15 2.21
CA LEU A 383 24.07 -1.36 1.08
C LEU A 383 23.27 -0.06 0.93
N ALA A 384 21.94 -0.14 1.04
CA ALA A 384 21.08 1.04 0.98
C ALA A 384 21.36 2.00 2.13
N ASP A 385 21.47 1.50 3.36
CA ASP A 385 21.80 2.31 4.54
C ASP A 385 23.14 3.03 4.38
N HIS A 386 24.14 2.38 3.78
CA HIS A 386 25.43 2.99 3.47
C HIS A 386 25.28 4.12 2.44
N TYR A 387 24.57 3.87 1.34
CA TYR A 387 24.32 4.91 0.33
C TYR A 387 23.58 6.12 0.89
N ARG A 388 22.66 5.96 1.86
CA ARG A 388 22.01 7.10 2.55
C ARG A 388 23.00 8.06 3.18
N GLN A 389 24.15 7.57 3.64
CA GLN A 389 25.12 8.39 4.37
C GLN A 389 25.83 9.41 3.49
N THR A 390 25.86 9.19 2.17
CA THR A 390 26.55 10.06 1.21
C THR A 390 25.58 10.86 0.34
N VAL A 391 24.27 10.71 0.52
CA VAL A 391 23.26 11.48 -0.21
C VAL A 391 23.41 12.97 0.08
N VAL A 392 23.32 13.79 -0.97
CA VAL A 392 23.27 15.25 -0.86
C VAL A 392 22.17 15.76 -1.79
N PHE A 393 21.15 16.40 -1.23
CA PHE A 393 20.10 17.08 -1.98
C PHE A 393 20.37 18.60 -2.11
N PRO A 394 19.86 19.28 -3.16
CA PRO A 394 19.10 18.72 -4.28
C PRO A 394 19.99 17.98 -5.30
N MET A 395 19.40 17.01 -5.99
CA MET A 395 19.96 16.36 -7.17
C MET A 395 19.11 16.72 -8.41
N ASP A 396 19.72 16.60 -9.58
CA ASP A 396 19.12 16.95 -10.87
C ASP A 396 19.47 15.91 -11.93
N LYS A 397 18.48 15.55 -12.76
CA LYS A 397 18.60 14.49 -13.78
C LYS A 397 19.63 14.79 -14.88
N GLN A 398 20.06 16.05 -15.04
CA GLN A 398 21.02 16.45 -16.06
C GLN A 398 22.42 16.68 -15.48
N SER A 399 22.50 17.31 -14.30
CA SER A 399 23.78 17.76 -13.73
C SER A 399 24.35 16.85 -12.63
N THR A 400 23.53 16.01 -11.99
CA THR A 400 24.01 15.00 -11.05
C THR A 400 24.51 13.77 -11.81
N GLN A 401 25.66 13.23 -11.42
CA GLN A 401 26.18 12.00 -12.01
C GLN A 401 25.14 10.88 -11.88
N THR A 402 24.79 10.22 -12.99
CA THR A 402 23.77 9.15 -13.04
C THR A 402 23.94 8.12 -11.93
N THR A 403 25.16 7.66 -11.66
CA THR A 403 25.44 6.68 -10.60
C THR A 403 25.09 7.22 -9.21
N GLU A 404 25.39 8.48 -8.90
CA GLU A 404 25.08 9.09 -7.59
C GLU A 404 23.57 9.30 -7.42
N PHE A 405 22.89 9.75 -8.49
CA PHE A 405 21.43 9.83 -8.53
C PHE A 405 20.81 8.45 -8.24
N LEU A 406 21.25 7.41 -8.97
CA LEU A 406 20.70 6.06 -8.82
C LEU A 406 21.06 5.39 -7.49
N LYS A 407 22.17 5.76 -6.82
CA LYS A 407 22.48 5.30 -5.46
C LYS A 407 21.49 5.85 -4.44
N SER A 408 21.22 7.16 -4.50
CA SER A 408 20.17 7.80 -3.67
C SER A 408 18.81 7.17 -3.95
N TYR A 409 18.49 6.99 -5.22
CA TYR A 409 17.22 6.41 -5.65
C TYR A 409 17.07 4.95 -5.23
N PHE A 410 18.14 4.15 -5.29
CA PHE A 410 18.16 2.78 -4.77
C PHE A 410 17.93 2.76 -3.27
N ALA A 411 18.59 3.65 -2.52
CA ALA A 411 18.37 3.76 -1.10
C ALA A 411 16.89 4.05 -0.81
N ASP A 412 16.23 4.94 -1.54
CA ASP A 412 14.79 5.22 -1.35
C ASP A 412 13.88 4.02 -1.64
N TYR A 413 14.26 3.11 -2.54
CA TYR A 413 13.49 1.89 -2.83
C TYR A 413 13.72 0.78 -1.79
N VAL A 414 14.85 0.82 -1.09
CA VAL A 414 15.26 -0.21 -0.13
C VAL A 414 15.08 0.33 1.29
N GLN A 415 13.91 0.04 1.85
CA GLN A 415 13.54 0.40 3.21
C GLN A 415 13.27 -0.84 4.05
N TYR A 416 13.69 -0.79 5.31
CA TYR A 416 13.46 -1.85 6.28
C TYR A 416 13.48 -1.27 7.69
N ASN A 417 12.32 -1.08 8.32
CA ASN A 417 12.23 -0.40 9.60
C ASN A 417 12.01 -1.34 10.79
N SER A 418 11.56 -2.58 10.59
CA SER A 418 11.38 -3.60 11.63
C SER A 418 12.71 -4.19 12.08
N ARG A 419 13.54 -3.36 12.72
CA ARG A 419 14.90 -3.68 13.18
C ARG A 419 15.36 -2.71 14.27
N SER A 420 16.38 -3.11 15.01
CA SER A 420 16.92 -2.35 16.15
C SER A 420 18.03 -1.36 15.80
N VAL A 421 18.62 -1.44 14.61
CA VAL A 421 19.69 -0.52 14.18
C VAL A 421 19.39 -0.10 12.76
N ASN A 422 19.18 1.18 12.54
CA ASN A 422 19.01 1.76 11.21
C ASN A 422 19.64 3.16 11.23
N PRO A 423 20.83 3.36 10.62
CA PRO A 423 21.48 4.66 10.64
C PRO A 423 20.58 5.75 10.05
N LYS A 424 20.46 6.88 10.75
CA LYS A 424 19.78 8.07 10.21
C LYS A 424 20.41 8.50 8.89
N GLN A 425 19.58 9.04 7.99
CA GLN A 425 20.07 9.68 6.79
C GLN A 425 20.53 11.11 7.12
N PRO A 426 21.82 11.48 6.90
CA PRO A 426 22.32 12.80 7.31
C PRO A 426 21.70 13.97 6.54
N ASN A 427 21.50 13.83 5.22
CA ASN A 427 20.87 14.86 4.39
C ASN A 427 19.45 14.43 4.00
N MET A 428 18.48 15.13 4.56
CA MET A 428 17.05 14.90 4.37
C MET A 428 16.43 15.93 3.41
N GLY A 429 17.27 16.75 2.80
CA GLY A 429 16.86 17.80 1.87
C GLY A 429 15.87 18.75 2.51
N ASN A 430 14.76 19.03 1.82
CA ASN A 430 13.72 19.90 2.35
C ASN A 430 12.56 19.13 3.02
N PHE A 431 12.69 17.84 3.34
CA PHE A 431 11.66 17.08 4.04
C PHE A 431 11.68 17.27 5.57
N SER A 432 12.83 17.14 6.23
CA SER A 432 12.96 17.28 7.68
C SER A 432 14.43 17.46 8.05
N ARG A 433 14.73 17.83 9.30
CA ARG A 433 16.07 17.71 9.87
C ARG A 433 16.39 16.25 10.19
N SER A 434 17.67 15.91 10.10
CA SER A 434 18.20 14.60 10.48
C SER A 434 18.65 14.53 11.94
N GLU A 435 18.95 15.68 12.53
CA GLU A 435 19.41 15.84 13.91
C GLU A 435 18.44 16.72 14.69
N PHE A 436 18.09 16.28 15.90
CA PHE A 436 17.21 17.00 16.79
C PHE A 436 17.99 17.48 18.03
N SER A 437 17.63 18.67 18.52
CA SER A 437 18.24 19.25 19.72
C SER A 437 18.15 18.28 20.92
N PRO A 438 19.15 18.24 21.82
CA PRO A 438 19.05 17.52 23.09
C PRO A 438 17.83 17.92 23.95
N GLU A 439 17.24 19.10 23.70
CA GLU A 439 16.02 19.57 24.35
C GLU A 439 14.78 18.74 23.96
N VAL A 440 14.80 18.09 22.81
CA VAL A 440 13.72 17.19 22.37
C VAL A 440 13.74 15.94 23.24
N LYS A 441 12.75 15.81 24.12
CA LYS A 441 12.70 14.69 25.06
C LYS A 441 12.29 13.40 24.36
N ARG A 442 12.94 12.31 24.74
CA ARG A 442 12.49 10.95 24.44
C ARG A 442 11.53 10.55 25.55
N ILE A 443 10.29 10.23 25.18
CA ILE A 443 9.18 10.00 26.09
C ILE A 443 8.61 8.60 25.90
N SER A 444 7.88 8.16 26.92
CA SER A 444 6.90 7.07 26.80
C SER A 444 5.51 7.68 26.93
N ALA A 445 4.61 7.35 26.01
CA ALA A 445 3.26 7.91 25.95
C ALA A 445 2.23 6.81 25.70
N THR A 446 1.19 6.77 26.52
CA THR A 446 0.00 5.94 26.26
C THR A 446 -1.06 6.79 25.58
N ILE A 447 -1.38 6.43 24.34
CA ILE A 447 -2.35 7.12 23.50
C ILE A 447 -3.61 6.26 23.44
N ASN A 448 -4.72 6.83 23.92
CA ASN A 448 -6.05 6.27 23.75
C ASN A 448 -6.72 6.98 22.58
N MET A 449 -7.24 6.22 21.64
CA MET A 449 -7.93 6.76 20.47
C MET A 449 -9.11 5.89 20.08
N GLU A 450 -10.06 6.50 19.41
CA GLU A 450 -11.14 5.80 18.73
C GLU A 450 -10.71 5.53 17.29
N SER A 451 -10.87 4.29 16.83
CA SER A 451 -10.46 3.89 15.49
C SER A 451 -11.29 4.62 14.45
N LYS A 452 -10.65 5.04 13.35
CA LYS A 452 -11.32 5.53 12.14
C LYS A 452 -10.61 4.95 10.93
N ARG A 453 -11.39 4.45 9.98
CA ARG A 453 -10.90 3.82 8.75
C ARG A 453 -9.98 4.78 8.00
N ASN A 454 -8.98 4.21 7.35
CA ASN A 454 -7.78 4.87 6.81
C ASN A 454 -6.74 5.04 7.90
N PHE A 455 -6.70 6.17 8.62
CA PHE A 455 -5.79 6.37 9.74
C PHE A 455 -6.16 7.56 10.63
N ARG A 456 -5.46 7.69 11.76
CA ARG A 456 -5.47 8.81 12.71
C ARG A 456 -4.03 9.12 13.13
N SER A 457 -3.71 10.38 13.40
CA SER A 457 -2.42 10.71 14.02
C SER A 457 -2.31 10.23 15.47
N ALA A 458 -1.19 9.57 15.78
CA ALA A 458 -0.81 9.20 17.15
C ALA A 458 -0.37 10.41 17.99
N GLY A 459 0.00 11.53 17.35
CA GLY A 459 0.53 12.72 18.03
C GLY A 459 1.90 12.51 18.66
N VAL A 460 2.65 11.50 18.19
CA VAL A 460 4.02 11.21 18.58
C VAL A 460 4.89 11.10 17.33
N TYR A 461 6.20 11.23 17.51
CA TYR A 461 7.17 11.39 16.43
C TYR A 461 8.30 10.36 16.57
N ALA A 462 8.59 9.63 15.49
CA ALA A 462 9.76 8.76 15.39
C ALA A 462 10.99 9.60 15.06
N LEU A 463 12.04 9.55 15.88
CA LEU A 463 13.28 10.29 15.61
C LEU A 463 14.15 9.54 14.58
N PRO A 464 14.82 10.24 13.65
CA PRO A 464 15.65 9.59 12.63
C PRO A 464 16.76 8.74 13.25
N GLY A 465 16.79 7.46 12.89
CA GLY A 465 17.77 6.47 13.33
C GLY A 465 17.68 6.03 14.78
N GLU A 466 16.64 6.43 15.52
CA GLU A 466 16.38 6.02 16.89
C GLU A 466 15.28 4.96 16.95
N THR A 467 15.52 3.92 17.76
CA THR A 467 14.59 2.80 17.89
C THR A 467 13.49 3.13 18.88
N PHE A 468 12.24 2.91 18.48
CA PHE A 468 11.08 3.04 19.36
C PHE A 468 10.29 1.73 19.39
N THR A 469 9.48 1.57 20.43
CA THR A 469 8.55 0.43 20.55
C THR A 469 7.10 0.90 20.64
N VAL A 470 6.19 0.04 20.19
CA VAL A 470 4.74 0.23 20.32
C VAL A 470 4.13 -1.03 20.88
N THR A 471 3.46 -0.92 22.03
CA THR A 471 2.69 -2.00 22.65
C THR A 471 1.21 -1.72 22.49
N ARG A 472 0.42 -2.69 22.02
CA ARG A 472 -1.04 -2.60 22.02
C ARG A 472 -1.62 -3.18 23.31
N ASN A 473 -2.33 -2.35 24.07
CA ASN A 473 -2.79 -2.66 25.42
C ASN A 473 -4.26 -3.10 25.49
N ASP A 474 -5.07 -2.81 24.46
CA ASP A 474 -6.45 -3.28 24.37
C ASP A 474 -6.54 -4.68 23.74
N SER A 475 -7.73 -5.28 23.83
CA SER A 475 -8.05 -6.59 23.26
C SER A 475 -9.18 -6.54 22.21
N ASN A 476 -9.44 -5.36 21.62
CA ASN A 476 -10.58 -5.19 20.73
C ASN A 476 -10.30 -5.71 19.32
N GLU A 477 -11.34 -6.17 18.62
CA GLU A 477 -11.20 -6.71 17.26
C GLU A 477 -11.16 -5.60 16.21
N VAL A 478 -9.99 -4.97 16.09
CA VAL A 478 -9.70 -3.96 15.07
C VAL A 478 -8.26 -4.13 14.58
N THR A 479 -8.07 -4.24 13.27
CA THR A 479 -6.74 -4.28 12.68
C THR A 479 -6.11 -2.91 12.89
N THR A 480 -4.99 -2.89 13.61
CA THR A 480 -4.27 -1.67 13.98
C THR A 480 -2.88 -1.74 13.38
N LYS A 481 -2.49 -0.78 12.54
CA LYS A 481 -1.15 -0.74 11.93
C LYS A 481 -0.45 0.58 12.20
N ILE A 482 0.84 0.52 12.49
CA ILE A 482 1.70 1.70 12.69
C ILE A 482 2.34 2.07 11.36
N VAL A 483 2.30 3.36 11.03
CA VAL A 483 2.93 3.95 9.84
C VAL A 483 3.66 5.22 10.26
N ILE A 484 4.84 5.48 9.71
CA ILE A 484 5.61 6.70 9.93
C ILE A 484 5.45 7.56 8.69
N ASN A 485 5.05 8.83 8.88
CA ASN A 485 4.65 9.82 7.88
C ASN A 485 3.32 9.52 7.16
N SER A 486 2.80 10.54 6.47
CA SER A 486 1.55 10.50 5.67
C SER A 486 1.75 10.94 4.21
N LEU A 487 2.99 11.20 3.81
CA LEU A 487 3.31 11.78 2.50
C LEU A 487 3.17 10.76 1.37
N ARG A 488 2.62 11.21 0.25
CA ARG A 488 2.55 10.45 -1.00
C ARG A 488 3.88 10.54 -1.74
N SER A 489 4.32 9.45 -2.37
CA SER A 489 5.67 9.35 -2.99
C SER A 489 5.89 10.27 -4.19
N GLY A 490 4.82 10.79 -4.80
CA GLY A 490 4.93 11.80 -5.86
C GLY A 490 5.17 13.22 -5.34
N ALA A 491 5.18 13.43 -4.02
CA ALA A 491 5.62 14.69 -3.41
C ALA A 491 7.13 14.92 -3.61
N THR A 492 7.88 13.89 -3.99
CA THR A 492 9.25 14.03 -4.52
C THR A 492 9.20 14.07 -6.03
N HIS A 493 9.81 15.10 -6.62
CA HIS A 493 9.72 15.41 -8.05
C HIS A 493 11.06 15.06 -8.71
N GLU A 494 11.51 13.81 -8.57
CA GLU A 494 12.91 13.42 -8.81
C GLU A 494 13.45 13.71 -10.22
N PHE A 495 12.56 13.82 -11.21
CA PHE A 495 12.93 14.09 -12.60
C PHE A 495 12.63 15.52 -13.06
N SER A 496 12.10 16.39 -12.19
CA SER A 496 12.02 17.82 -12.49
C SER A 496 13.40 18.47 -12.32
N LYS A 497 13.61 19.64 -12.95
CA LYS A 497 14.86 20.39 -12.83
C LYS A 497 15.13 20.71 -11.35
N ASP A 498 16.29 20.30 -10.85
CA ASP A 498 16.67 20.41 -9.42
C ASP A 498 15.59 19.83 -8.47
N GLY A 499 14.76 18.90 -8.97
CA GLY A 499 13.52 18.46 -8.32
C GLY A 499 13.68 17.29 -7.36
N TYR A 500 14.80 16.56 -7.42
CA TYR A 500 15.11 15.52 -6.43
C TYR A 500 15.67 16.17 -5.17
N THR A 501 14.77 16.68 -4.33
CA THR A 501 15.06 17.59 -3.21
C THR A 501 14.97 16.93 -1.84
N ARG A 502 14.58 15.65 -1.78
CA ARG A 502 14.29 14.88 -0.56
C ARG A 502 14.16 13.39 -0.92
N PRO A 503 14.19 12.48 0.06
CA PRO A 503 13.92 11.07 -0.18
C PRO A 503 12.54 10.83 -0.82
N LYS A 504 12.41 9.87 -1.74
CA LYS A 504 11.16 9.59 -2.45
C LYS A 504 10.10 8.88 -1.61
N MET A 505 10.48 7.86 -0.87
CA MET A 505 9.55 6.97 -0.16
C MET A 505 9.45 7.35 1.32
N LEU A 506 9.03 8.57 1.62
CA LEU A 506 9.07 9.09 3.00
C LEU A 506 8.17 8.35 3.99
N THR A 507 7.05 7.83 3.49
CA THR A 507 6.10 7.05 4.28
C THR A 507 6.55 5.59 4.38
N SER A 508 6.62 5.07 5.60
CA SER A 508 6.99 3.67 5.85
C SER A 508 5.94 2.69 5.31
N PHE A 509 6.26 1.40 5.34
CA PHE A 509 5.23 0.37 5.26
C PHE A 509 4.32 0.38 6.51
N ALA A 510 3.28 -0.44 6.51
CA ALA A 510 2.30 -0.51 7.58
C ALA A 510 2.49 -1.77 8.44
N TYR A 511 2.85 -1.56 9.71
CA TYR A 511 3.20 -2.63 10.64
C TYR A 511 2.03 -2.96 11.55
N GLU A 512 1.40 -4.12 11.39
CA GLU A 512 0.29 -4.54 12.26
C GLU A 512 0.75 -4.78 13.69
N VAL A 513 -0.04 -4.34 14.67
CA VAL A 513 0.18 -4.59 16.10
C VAL A 513 -1.06 -5.30 16.65
N LYS A 514 -0.89 -6.58 16.97
CA LYS A 514 -1.94 -7.42 17.55
C LYS A 514 -2.16 -7.05 19.03
N PRO A 515 -3.34 -7.34 19.60
CA PRO A 515 -3.55 -7.21 21.05
C PRO A 515 -2.45 -7.86 21.88
N GLY A 516 -1.88 -7.11 22.83
CA GLY A 516 -0.78 -7.56 23.69
C GLY A 516 0.60 -7.63 23.02
N GLU A 517 0.68 -7.41 21.71
CA GLU A 517 1.95 -7.42 20.97
C GLU A 517 2.74 -6.13 21.24
N THR A 518 4.07 -6.27 21.31
CA THR A 518 5.00 -5.14 21.24
C THR A 518 5.83 -5.27 19.98
N ILE A 519 5.85 -4.23 19.16
CA ILE A 519 6.67 -4.15 17.95
C ILE A 519 7.81 -3.14 18.15
N THR A 520 8.92 -3.34 17.44
CA THR A 520 10.12 -2.50 17.50
C THR A 520 10.44 -1.96 16.11
N LEU A 521 10.59 -0.66 15.97
CA LEU A 521 10.83 0.01 14.70
C LEU A 521 11.96 1.05 14.80
N THR A 522 12.76 1.16 13.74
CA THR A 522 13.79 2.20 13.57
C THR A 522 13.76 2.70 12.14
N SER A 523 13.45 3.99 11.94
CA SER A 523 13.37 4.61 10.60
C SER A 523 14.59 5.49 10.32
N PRO A 524 15.21 5.43 9.13
CA PRO A 524 16.34 6.30 8.80
C PRO A 524 15.90 7.77 8.63
N TYR A 525 14.60 7.99 8.43
CA TYR A 525 14.02 9.30 8.16
C TYR A 525 13.31 9.92 9.36
N GLY A 526 12.74 9.09 10.24
CA GLY A 526 11.81 9.57 11.26
C GLY A 526 10.55 10.23 10.67
N GLY A 527 9.72 10.80 11.53
CA GLY A 527 8.48 11.47 11.13
C GLY A 527 7.32 11.33 12.12
N PRO A 528 6.21 12.06 11.91
CA PRO A 528 4.97 11.87 12.66
C PRO A 528 4.44 10.43 12.50
N ILE A 529 3.98 9.83 13.59
CA ILE A 529 3.45 8.46 13.58
C ILE A 529 1.93 8.47 13.39
N GLN A 530 1.47 7.70 12.41
CA GLN A 530 0.07 7.48 12.05
C GLN A 530 -0.37 6.07 12.47
N VAL A 531 -1.64 5.93 12.83
CA VAL A 531 -2.26 4.64 13.19
C VAL A 531 -3.38 4.34 12.21
N HIS A 532 -3.19 3.30 11.41
CA HIS A 532 -4.14 2.85 10.41
C HIS A 532 -5.11 1.83 10.99
N PHE A 533 -6.39 1.98 10.64
CA PHE A 533 -7.47 1.11 11.07
C PHE A 533 -8.31 0.61 9.89
N ASN A 534 -8.88 -0.60 10.03
CA ASN A 534 -9.85 -1.13 9.07
C ASN A 534 -11.31 -0.74 9.37
N ASN A 535 -11.63 -0.45 10.63
CA ASN A 535 -12.99 -0.18 11.12
C ASN A 535 -13.04 1.11 11.96
N ASN A 536 -14.25 1.66 12.12
CA ASN A 536 -14.51 2.84 12.93
C ASN A 536 -14.97 2.49 14.34
N ASP A 537 -14.87 3.45 15.25
CA ASP A 537 -15.55 3.50 16.55
C ASP A 537 -15.16 2.37 17.52
N VAL A 538 -13.96 1.82 17.34
CA VAL A 538 -13.38 0.83 18.25
C VAL A 538 -12.30 1.52 19.10
N PRO A 539 -12.41 1.49 20.44
CA PRO A 539 -11.37 2.02 21.31
C PRO A 539 -10.07 1.23 21.16
N VAL A 540 -8.94 1.94 21.01
CA VAL A 540 -7.60 1.36 20.90
C VAL A 540 -6.66 2.08 21.86
N ALA A 541 -5.83 1.31 22.56
CA ALA A 541 -4.86 1.82 23.51
C ALA A 541 -3.45 1.38 23.12
N LEU A 542 -2.59 2.34 22.79
CA LEU A 542 -1.21 2.10 22.35
C LEU A 542 -0.23 2.77 23.31
N THR A 543 0.78 2.04 23.78
CA THR A 543 1.91 2.61 24.52
C THR A 543 3.12 2.70 23.60
N PHE A 544 3.59 3.91 23.35
CA PHE A 544 4.83 4.19 22.64
C PHE A 544 5.95 4.38 23.65
N SER A 545 7.15 3.90 23.34
CA SER A 545 8.36 4.16 24.14
C SER A 545 9.51 4.61 23.27
N HIS A 546 10.31 5.55 23.79
CA HIS A 546 11.43 6.16 23.09
C HIS A 546 11.03 6.92 21.80
N VAL A 547 9.86 7.56 21.85
CA VAL A 547 9.38 8.50 20.82
C VAL A 547 9.59 9.94 21.28
N ALA A 548 9.38 10.92 20.40
CA ALA A 548 9.26 12.32 20.77
C ALA A 548 7.81 12.82 20.60
N GLN A 549 7.52 14.03 21.08
CA GLN A 549 6.26 14.73 20.82
C GLN A 549 6.55 16.00 20.03
N HIS A 550 6.05 16.03 18.80
CA HIS A 550 6.08 17.22 17.95
C HIS A 550 4.87 18.13 18.26
N PRO A 551 4.79 19.36 17.72
CA PRO A 551 3.63 20.23 17.94
C PRO A 551 2.35 19.54 17.47
N VAL A 552 1.41 19.32 18.39
CA VAL A 552 0.12 18.67 18.11
C VAL A 552 -0.99 19.40 18.84
N TRP A 553 -2.02 19.82 18.09
CA TRP A 553 -3.25 20.36 18.65
C TRP A 553 -4.38 19.32 18.56
N ARG A 554 -5.05 19.03 19.69
CA ARG A 554 -6.23 18.12 19.75
C ARG A 554 -7.46 18.76 20.36
N SER A 555 -7.28 19.79 21.18
CA SER A 555 -8.37 20.49 21.85
C SER A 555 -7.95 21.90 22.25
N GLU A 556 -8.92 22.73 22.64
CA GLU A 556 -8.69 24.10 23.11
C GLU A 556 -7.64 24.20 24.24
N LYS A 557 -7.48 23.14 25.04
CA LYS A 557 -6.45 23.07 26.09
C LYS A 557 -5.02 23.15 25.56
N ASP A 558 -4.83 22.81 24.28
CA ASP A 558 -3.53 22.78 23.62
C ASP A 558 -3.19 24.10 22.93
N ASN A 559 -4.10 25.09 22.90
CA ASN A 559 -3.92 26.35 22.15
C ASN A 559 -2.56 27.02 22.41
N ASP A 560 -2.29 27.37 23.68
CA ASP A 560 -1.08 28.12 24.03
C ASP A 560 0.18 27.28 23.84
N ALA A 561 0.13 26.00 24.25
CA ALA A 561 1.26 25.08 24.12
C ALA A 561 1.61 24.83 22.65
N PHE A 562 0.61 24.64 21.79
CA PHE A 562 0.79 24.38 20.37
C PHE A 562 1.48 25.56 19.66
N ILE A 563 1.02 26.80 19.91
CA ILE A 563 1.68 27.99 19.35
C ILE A 563 3.12 28.11 19.86
N GLN A 564 3.35 27.93 21.16
CA GLN A 564 4.69 27.97 21.74
C GLN A 564 5.62 26.91 21.13
N GLU A 565 5.12 25.70 20.90
CA GLU A 565 5.88 24.60 20.30
C GLU A 565 6.19 24.85 18.80
N LEU A 566 5.27 25.47 18.06
CA LEU A 566 5.50 25.92 16.68
C LEU A 566 6.57 27.04 16.61
N GLU A 567 6.51 28.00 17.52
CA GLU A 567 7.49 29.10 17.61
C GLU A 567 8.87 28.60 18.05
N ALA A 568 8.93 27.61 18.95
CA ALA A 568 10.18 27.01 19.44
C ALA A 568 10.98 26.31 18.33
N ASN A 569 10.36 25.93 17.21
CA ASN A 569 11.04 25.36 16.04
C ASN A 569 11.89 24.12 16.39
N LEU A 570 11.41 23.27 17.31
CA LEU A 570 12.10 22.02 17.67
C LEU A 570 11.78 20.86 16.72
N PHE A 571 10.77 21.03 15.86
CA PHE A 571 10.36 20.06 14.83
C PHE A 571 10.09 20.72 13.48
N ASP A 572 10.07 19.94 12.40
CA ASP A 572 9.74 20.42 11.04
C ASP A 572 8.30 20.10 10.61
N TRP A 573 7.58 19.35 11.45
CA TRP A 573 6.22 18.88 11.21
C TRP A 573 5.34 19.21 12.41
N ALA A 574 4.07 19.48 12.13
CA ALA A 574 3.02 19.78 13.10
C ALA A 574 1.69 19.18 12.65
N GLU A 575 0.83 18.82 13.60
CA GLU A 575 -0.48 18.25 13.31
C GLU A 575 -1.61 18.97 14.06
N LEU A 576 -2.70 19.28 13.35
CA LEU A 576 -3.95 19.76 13.94
C LEU A 576 -5.02 18.72 13.69
N ILE A 577 -5.62 18.21 14.77
CA ILE A 577 -6.46 17.01 14.74
C ILE A 577 -7.87 17.35 15.22
N THR A 578 -8.86 17.11 14.36
CA THR A 578 -10.29 17.24 14.68
C THR A 578 -11.00 15.89 14.51
N PRO A 579 -12.31 15.78 14.85
CA PRO A 579 -13.07 14.57 14.61
C PRO A 579 -13.23 14.20 13.13
N GLY A 580 -13.51 15.17 12.25
CA GLY A 580 -13.74 14.95 10.82
C GLY A 580 -12.53 15.18 9.91
N PHE A 581 -11.50 15.88 10.38
CA PHE A 581 -10.38 16.32 9.55
C PHE A 581 -9.02 16.34 10.29
N GLU A 582 -7.93 16.01 9.60
CA GLU A 582 -6.57 16.11 10.14
C GLU A 582 -5.63 16.84 9.17
N VAL A 583 -4.89 17.80 9.70
CA VAL A 583 -3.90 18.60 8.97
C VAL A 583 -2.52 18.12 9.34
N HIS A 584 -1.79 17.54 8.38
CA HIS A 584 -0.39 17.14 8.53
C HIS A 584 0.48 18.13 7.78
N SER A 585 1.21 18.98 8.50
CA SER A 585 1.80 20.17 7.89
C SER A 585 3.27 20.32 8.24
N LYS A 586 4.01 20.91 7.30
CA LYS A 586 5.27 21.55 7.66
C LYS A 586 5.03 22.60 8.74
N ARG A 587 5.93 22.67 9.72
CA ARG A 587 5.76 23.53 10.90
C ARG A 587 5.55 25.00 10.53
N ASP A 588 6.34 25.52 9.58
CA ASP A 588 6.22 26.90 9.09
C ASP A 588 4.87 27.18 8.45
N LYS A 589 4.36 26.24 7.65
CA LYS A 589 3.01 26.33 7.08
C LYS A 589 1.91 26.23 8.10
N MET A 590 2.04 25.34 9.09
CA MET A 590 1.09 25.27 10.21
C MET A 590 1.06 26.59 10.99
N LEU A 591 2.23 27.18 11.24
CA LEU A 591 2.35 28.47 11.91
C LEU A 591 1.67 29.59 11.10
N GLU A 592 1.79 29.59 9.78
CA GLU A 592 1.03 30.51 8.91
C GLU A 592 -0.49 30.27 9.02
N SER A 593 -0.93 29.00 8.94
CA SER A 593 -2.35 28.63 9.01
C SER A 593 -3.04 29.08 10.30
N VAL A 594 -2.40 28.87 11.46
CA VAL A 594 -3.00 29.23 12.76
C VAL A 594 -2.93 30.71 13.10
N ASN A 595 -2.08 31.47 12.41
CA ASN A 595 -1.94 32.93 12.57
C ASN A 595 -2.73 33.74 11.52
N ASP A 596 -3.54 33.08 10.70
CA ASP A 596 -4.46 33.76 9.77
C ASP A 596 -5.45 34.64 10.56
N GLU A 597 -5.61 35.90 10.12
CA GLU A 597 -6.45 36.92 10.78
C GLU A 597 -7.94 36.55 10.92
N MET A 598 -8.40 35.53 10.19
CA MET A 598 -9.76 35.01 10.28
C MET A 598 -10.06 34.33 11.62
N TRP A 599 -9.05 33.78 12.30
CA TRP A 599 -9.16 33.05 13.56
C TRP A 599 -8.19 33.59 14.61
N SER A 600 -8.66 33.72 15.84
CA SER A 600 -7.87 34.26 16.96
C SER A 600 -7.08 33.19 17.70
N THR A 601 -7.48 31.91 17.55
CA THR A 601 -6.85 30.76 18.21
C THR A 601 -6.88 29.52 17.32
N PRO A 602 -5.98 28.54 17.55
CA PRO A 602 -6.06 27.23 16.88
C PRO A 602 -7.42 26.54 17.05
N ALA A 603 -8.09 26.70 18.20
CA ALA A 603 -9.43 26.18 18.43
C ALA A 603 -10.49 26.78 17.49
N GLU A 604 -10.44 28.09 17.23
CA GLU A 604 -11.36 28.73 16.27
C GLU A 604 -11.13 28.21 14.85
N MET A 605 -9.87 28.02 14.45
CA MET A 605 -9.52 27.41 13.16
C MET A 605 -9.99 25.95 13.07
N ALA A 606 -9.87 25.17 14.14
CA ALA A 606 -10.34 23.79 14.21
C ALA A 606 -11.87 23.71 14.10
N LEU A 607 -12.61 24.59 14.78
CA LEU A 607 -14.07 24.69 14.63
C LEU A 607 -14.46 25.10 13.20
N ALA A 608 -13.74 26.06 12.60
CA ALA A 608 -13.95 26.43 11.21
C ALA A 608 -13.63 25.28 10.25
N THR A 609 -12.65 24.44 10.56
CA THR A 609 -12.33 23.23 9.79
C THR A 609 -13.50 22.24 9.82
N GLU A 610 -14.03 21.93 11.00
CA GLU A 610 -15.18 21.05 11.14
C GLU A 610 -16.43 21.60 10.43
N GLU A 611 -16.67 22.90 10.51
CA GLU A 611 -17.87 23.53 9.93
C GLU A 611 -17.78 23.72 8.40
N TYR A 612 -16.68 24.32 7.93
CA TYR A 612 -16.58 24.77 6.53
C TYR A 612 -15.84 23.79 5.63
N VAL A 613 -15.06 22.86 6.18
CA VAL A 613 -14.34 21.83 5.40
C VAL A 613 -15.01 20.47 5.57
N HIS A 614 -15.30 20.02 6.78
CA HIS A 614 -15.96 18.73 7.00
C HIS A 614 -17.48 18.83 6.76
N ASN A 615 -18.22 19.62 7.53
CA ASN A 615 -19.68 19.63 7.51
C ASN A 615 -20.25 20.08 6.15
N TYR A 616 -20.10 21.35 5.78
CA TYR A 616 -20.83 21.93 4.65
C TYR A 616 -20.57 21.31 3.27
N PRO A 617 -19.33 20.94 2.88
CA PRO A 617 -19.10 20.21 1.65
C PRO A 617 -19.85 18.87 1.60
N HIS A 618 -19.91 18.12 2.69
CA HIS A 618 -20.62 16.85 2.75
C HIS A 618 -22.14 17.01 2.80
N VAL A 619 -22.65 18.06 3.45
CA VAL A 619 -24.08 18.48 3.36
C VAL A 619 -24.44 18.76 1.90
N LEU A 620 -23.61 19.54 1.20
CA LEU A 620 -23.83 19.87 -0.22
C LEU A 620 -23.71 18.64 -1.13
N ALA A 621 -22.96 17.62 -0.71
CA ALA A 621 -22.89 16.32 -1.36
C ALA A 621 -24.04 15.37 -0.99
N GLY A 622 -24.97 15.79 -0.13
CA GLY A 622 -26.16 15.03 0.28
C GLY A 622 -25.85 13.80 1.14
N PHE A 623 -24.77 13.83 1.91
CA PHE A 623 -24.45 12.78 2.89
C PHE A 623 -25.11 13.06 4.25
N GLN A 624 -25.12 12.02 5.09
CA GLN A 624 -25.30 12.11 6.55
C GLN A 624 -24.06 11.51 7.22
N GLY A 625 -23.88 11.75 8.50
CA GLY A 625 -22.84 11.12 9.30
C GLY A 625 -22.35 12.00 10.45
N PRO A 626 -21.36 11.53 11.23
CA PRO A 626 -20.79 12.30 12.32
C PRO A 626 -20.26 13.66 11.83
N GLY A 627 -20.69 14.74 12.50
CA GLY A 627 -20.28 16.10 12.15
C GLY A 627 -20.89 16.66 10.86
N ILE A 628 -21.95 16.05 10.32
CA ILE A 628 -22.66 16.52 9.12
C ILE A 628 -24.10 16.88 9.48
N ASP A 629 -24.50 18.11 9.17
CA ASP A 629 -25.85 18.60 9.51
C ASP A 629 -26.95 17.88 8.73
N GLU A 630 -28.00 17.46 9.46
CA GLU A 630 -29.24 17.02 8.84
C GLU A 630 -30.09 18.21 8.41
N VAL A 631 -29.98 18.60 7.14
CA VAL A 631 -30.81 19.66 6.57
C VAL A 631 -32.14 19.09 6.04
N PRO A 632 -33.32 19.49 6.58
CA PRO A 632 -34.60 18.93 6.17
C PRO A 632 -34.92 19.06 4.67
N GLU A 633 -34.53 20.18 4.05
CA GLU A 633 -34.67 20.46 2.61
C GLU A 633 -34.01 19.40 1.71
N ILE A 634 -32.98 18.73 2.22
CA ILE A 634 -32.21 17.69 1.54
C ILE A 634 -32.71 16.30 1.98
N ILE A 635 -32.64 16.04 3.29
CA ILE A 635 -32.84 14.69 3.86
C ILE A 635 -34.32 14.29 3.82
N GLN A 636 -35.24 15.19 4.18
CA GLN A 636 -36.67 14.87 4.13
C GLN A 636 -37.16 14.75 2.69
N TYR A 637 -36.59 15.52 1.77
CA TYR A 637 -36.89 15.37 0.34
C TYR A 637 -36.55 13.95 -0.16
N ALA A 638 -35.33 13.46 0.09
CA ALA A 638 -34.95 12.09 -0.26
C ALA A 638 -35.84 11.04 0.41
N LYS A 639 -36.12 11.17 1.71
CA LYS A 639 -37.02 10.27 2.46
C LYS A 639 -38.42 10.22 1.84
N ASN A 640 -38.97 11.35 1.42
CA ASN A 640 -40.28 11.42 0.78
C ASN A 640 -40.32 10.71 -0.59
N GLN A 641 -39.20 10.67 -1.31
CA GLN A 641 -39.06 9.89 -2.54
C GLN A 641 -38.72 8.41 -2.28
N GLY A 642 -38.50 8.02 -1.01
CA GLY A 642 -38.04 6.70 -0.64
C GLY A 642 -36.61 6.38 -1.12
N TRP A 643 -35.75 7.39 -1.23
CA TRP A 643 -34.35 7.21 -1.64
C TRP A 643 -33.46 6.78 -0.49
N GLU A 644 -32.44 5.99 -0.80
CA GLU A 644 -31.38 5.71 0.16
C GLU A 644 -30.47 6.93 0.33
N ILE A 645 -30.09 7.21 1.57
CA ILE A 645 -29.18 8.31 1.89
C ILE A 645 -27.88 7.71 2.40
N ALA A 646 -26.79 8.04 1.71
CA ALA A 646 -25.49 7.51 2.05
C ALA A 646 -24.98 8.14 3.35
N ASN A 647 -24.46 7.29 4.24
CA ASN A 647 -23.73 7.69 5.44
C ASN A 647 -22.23 7.76 5.13
N ILE A 648 -21.55 8.82 5.57
CA ILE A 648 -20.10 8.94 5.52
C ILE A 648 -19.56 9.18 6.93
N ASP A 649 -18.67 8.27 7.34
CA ASP A 649 -17.93 8.38 8.59
C ASP A 649 -16.47 8.06 8.27
N MET A 650 -15.72 9.09 7.91
CA MET A 650 -14.34 8.98 7.46
C MET A 650 -13.64 10.30 7.74
N VAL A 651 -12.47 10.20 8.37
CA VAL A 651 -11.57 11.33 8.56
C VAL A 651 -10.93 11.69 7.22
N LYS A 652 -10.96 12.98 6.89
CA LYS A 652 -10.26 13.56 5.74
C LYS A 652 -8.92 14.11 6.21
N HIS A 653 -7.91 13.98 5.36
CA HIS A 653 -6.55 14.36 5.69
C HIS A 653 -6.00 15.30 4.63
N MET A 654 -5.10 16.19 5.04
CA MET A 654 -4.30 16.96 4.11
C MET A 654 -2.84 17.02 4.51
N ASN A 655 -1.97 17.01 3.50
CA ASN A 655 -0.54 17.25 3.63
C ASN A 655 -0.22 18.66 3.12
N ALA A 656 0.08 19.59 4.02
CA ALA A 656 0.61 20.90 3.67
C ALA A 656 2.15 20.81 3.52
N ASP A 657 2.59 20.45 2.31
CA ASP A 657 3.98 20.21 1.90
C ASP A 657 4.09 20.27 0.36
N GLN A 658 5.06 19.61 -0.28
CA GLN A 658 5.09 19.45 -1.74
C GLN A 658 3.93 18.60 -2.22
N ALA A 659 3.17 19.08 -3.20
CA ALA A 659 2.05 18.33 -3.75
C ALA A 659 2.51 17.17 -4.65
N THR A 660 1.77 16.06 -4.61
CA THR A 660 2.03 14.90 -5.49
C THR A 660 1.84 15.19 -6.98
N CYS A 661 0.96 16.13 -7.31
CA CYS A 661 0.67 16.57 -8.66
C CYS A 661 0.25 18.04 -8.65
N GLY A 662 0.52 18.75 -9.75
CA GLY A 662 0.22 20.17 -9.83
C GLY A 662 0.75 20.98 -8.64
N TYR A 663 0.01 22.02 -8.28
CA TYR A 663 0.24 22.80 -7.06
C TYR A 663 -0.58 22.28 -5.86
N GLY A 664 -1.66 21.57 -6.14
CA GLY A 664 -2.49 20.80 -5.23
C GLY A 664 -2.92 19.50 -5.89
N CYS A 665 -3.06 18.43 -5.10
CA CYS A 665 -3.35 17.10 -5.62
C CYS A 665 -4.35 16.36 -4.74
N SER A 666 -5.57 16.21 -5.26
CA SER A 666 -6.65 15.47 -4.59
C SER A 666 -6.24 14.06 -4.14
N GLY A 667 -6.92 13.61 -3.08
CA GLY A 667 -6.65 12.34 -2.40
C GLY A 667 -7.18 12.34 -0.97
N ASN A 668 -6.85 11.30 -0.21
CA ASN A 668 -6.97 11.30 1.24
C ASN A 668 -5.72 10.63 1.85
N PRO A 669 -4.64 11.38 2.11
CA PRO A 669 -4.58 12.85 2.09
C PRO A 669 -4.64 13.48 0.71
N TYR A 670 -5.20 14.68 0.60
CA TYR A 670 -4.82 15.58 -0.51
C TYR A 670 -3.52 16.30 -0.13
N ASP A 671 -2.72 16.71 -1.11
CA ASP A 671 -1.44 17.36 -0.87
C ASP A 671 -1.43 18.77 -1.48
N ALA A 672 -0.79 19.74 -0.84
CA ALA A 672 -0.82 21.14 -1.28
C ALA A 672 0.45 21.93 -0.94
N TYR A 673 0.96 22.67 -1.93
CA TYR A 673 2.11 23.58 -1.79
C TYR A 673 1.83 24.83 -0.94
N TRP A 674 0.58 25.13 -0.61
CA TRP A 674 0.21 26.23 0.28
C TRP A 674 0.07 25.80 1.74
N SER A 675 -0.17 26.77 2.61
CA SER A 675 -0.54 26.58 4.02
C SER A 675 -2.05 26.39 4.12
N PHE A 676 -2.50 25.44 4.94
CA PHE A 676 -3.91 25.07 5.02
C PHE A 676 -4.79 26.26 5.47
N SER A 677 -5.96 26.42 4.86
CA SER A 677 -6.98 27.35 5.33
C SER A 677 -8.37 26.71 5.26
N PRO A 678 -9.18 26.74 6.36
CA PRO A 678 -10.55 26.25 6.34
C PRO A 678 -11.46 26.88 5.27
N LEU A 679 -11.13 28.09 4.82
CA LEU A 679 -11.82 28.80 3.75
C LEU A 679 -10.95 29.00 2.51
N GLY A 680 -9.80 28.31 2.43
CA GLY A 680 -8.94 28.30 1.26
C GLY A 680 -9.71 27.79 0.05
N HIS A 681 -9.61 28.49 -1.10
CA HIS A 681 -10.25 27.97 -2.31
C HIS A 681 -9.65 26.62 -2.71
N GLY A 682 -8.31 26.51 -2.68
CA GLY A 682 -7.59 25.28 -3.01
C GLY A 682 -7.99 24.12 -2.10
N ASP A 683 -7.99 24.31 -0.78
CA ASP A 683 -8.32 23.25 0.19
C ASP A 683 -9.73 22.69 -0.03
N LEU A 684 -10.72 23.56 -0.22
CA LEU A 684 -12.09 23.16 -0.50
C LEU A 684 -12.28 22.58 -1.91
N HIS A 685 -11.47 23.02 -2.88
CA HIS A 685 -11.44 22.48 -4.25
C HIS A 685 -10.92 21.03 -4.25
N GLU A 686 -9.78 20.78 -3.59
CA GLU A 686 -9.18 19.44 -3.53
C GLU A 686 -10.05 18.46 -2.75
N LEU A 687 -10.70 18.91 -1.67
CA LEU A 687 -11.73 18.13 -1.00
C LEU A 687 -12.91 17.83 -1.94
N GLY A 688 -13.35 18.84 -2.70
CA GLY A 688 -14.45 18.76 -3.65
C GLY A 688 -14.26 17.71 -4.74
N HIS A 689 -13.02 17.43 -5.16
CA HIS A 689 -12.72 16.33 -6.08
C HIS A 689 -13.16 14.96 -5.52
N GLY A 690 -13.12 14.77 -4.19
CA GLY A 690 -13.61 13.55 -3.54
C GLY A 690 -15.13 13.44 -3.48
N LEU A 691 -15.85 14.53 -3.81
CA LEU A 691 -17.31 14.63 -3.69
C LEU A 691 -18.00 14.72 -5.05
N GLU A 692 -17.35 15.32 -6.06
CA GLU A 692 -17.96 15.57 -7.37
C GLU A 692 -18.34 14.28 -8.13
N LYS A 693 -19.25 14.43 -9.10
CA LYS A 693 -19.66 13.34 -10.00
C LYS A 693 -19.51 13.79 -11.44
N GLY A 694 -18.85 12.96 -12.26
CA GLY A 694 -18.67 13.24 -13.68
C GLY A 694 -19.97 13.39 -14.47
N ARG A 695 -21.08 12.82 -13.97
CA ARG A 695 -22.43 12.96 -14.52
C ARG A 695 -22.99 14.38 -14.44
N PHE A 696 -22.39 15.25 -13.61
CA PHE A 696 -22.82 16.65 -13.45
C PHE A 696 -22.25 17.57 -14.53
N ARG A 697 -21.49 17.02 -15.47
CA ARG A 697 -20.92 17.77 -16.59
C ARG A 697 -21.75 17.51 -17.84
N PHE A 698 -22.27 18.58 -18.43
CA PHE A 698 -22.77 18.55 -19.80
C PHE A 698 -21.62 18.16 -20.75
N ALA A 699 -21.98 17.58 -21.89
CA ALA A 699 -21.02 17.09 -22.86
C ALA A 699 -20.01 18.17 -23.27
N GLY A 700 -18.72 17.83 -23.23
CA GLY A 700 -17.62 18.73 -23.61
C GLY A 700 -17.10 19.64 -22.49
N TRP A 701 -17.77 19.72 -21.33
CA TRP A 701 -17.29 20.53 -20.20
C TRP A 701 -15.99 19.99 -19.59
N GLU A 702 -15.12 20.91 -19.19
CA GLU A 702 -13.88 20.60 -18.47
C GLU A 702 -14.14 19.91 -17.12
N GLY A 703 -13.21 19.06 -16.68
CA GLY A 703 -13.32 18.28 -15.44
C GLY A 703 -13.59 19.13 -14.19
N HIS A 704 -12.90 20.26 -14.04
CA HIS A 704 -12.99 21.14 -12.87
C HIS A 704 -14.27 22.00 -12.82
N SER A 705 -15.19 21.85 -13.79
CA SER A 705 -16.44 22.62 -13.81
C SER A 705 -17.38 22.29 -12.65
N THR A 706 -17.16 21.20 -11.91
CA THR A 706 -18.10 20.65 -10.93
C THR A 706 -17.58 20.58 -9.49
N THR A 707 -16.33 20.97 -9.23
CA THR A 707 -15.74 20.96 -7.89
C THR A 707 -15.90 22.25 -7.12
N ASN A 708 -15.90 23.40 -7.80
CA ASN A 708 -15.81 24.69 -7.12
C ASN A 708 -17.03 25.03 -6.24
N TYR A 709 -18.16 24.37 -6.45
CA TYR A 709 -19.40 24.59 -5.69
C TYR A 709 -19.22 24.38 -4.19
N TYR A 710 -18.43 23.37 -3.79
CA TYR A 710 -18.18 23.08 -2.37
C TYR A 710 -17.40 24.21 -1.71
N SER A 711 -16.47 24.84 -2.44
CA SER A 711 -15.75 26.03 -1.99
C SER A 711 -16.69 27.23 -1.84
N TYR A 712 -17.50 27.51 -2.87
CA TYR A 712 -18.40 28.66 -2.88
C TYR A 712 -19.48 28.56 -1.82
N TYR A 713 -20.08 27.38 -1.66
CA TYR A 713 -21.11 27.14 -0.65
C TYR A 713 -20.57 27.41 0.75
N SER A 714 -19.45 26.79 1.13
CA SER A 714 -18.86 26.95 2.46
C SER A 714 -18.50 28.41 2.75
N LYS A 715 -17.97 29.14 1.76
CA LYS A 715 -17.67 30.57 1.87
C LYS A 715 -18.92 31.44 2.00
N SER A 716 -19.98 31.11 1.26
CA SER A 716 -21.26 31.81 1.39
C SER A 716 -21.92 31.59 2.74
N ARG A 717 -21.81 30.37 3.28
CA ARG A 717 -22.26 30.05 4.63
C ARG A 717 -21.44 30.80 5.68
N PHE A 718 -20.12 30.88 5.51
CA PHE A 718 -19.27 31.67 6.40
C PHE A 718 -19.67 33.14 6.44
N PHE A 719 -19.90 33.77 5.28
CA PHE A 719 -20.38 35.15 5.22
C PHE A 719 -21.74 35.31 5.89
N GLN A 720 -22.70 34.40 5.63
CA GLN A 720 -24.02 34.44 6.25
C GLN A 720 -23.97 34.27 7.78
N ASN A 721 -23.07 33.41 8.27
CA ASN A 721 -22.94 33.11 9.70
C ASN A 721 -22.21 34.21 10.48
N THR A 722 -21.26 34.91 9.85
CA THR A 722 -20.32 35.79 10.56
C THR A 722 -20.34 37.25 10.10
N GLY A 723 -20.88 37.54 8.92
CA GLY A 723 -20.75 38.83 8.24
C GLY A 723 -19.35 39.13 7.69
N LYS A 724 -18.36 38.24 7.91
CA LYS A 724 -16.99 38.40 7.40
C LYS A 724 -16.90 37.89 5.96
N VAL A 725 -16.17 38.62 5.12
CA VAL A 725 -15.96 38.27 3.71
C VAL A 725 -14.74 37.37 3.59
N SER A 726 -14.90 36.22 2.93
CA SER A 726 -13.78 35.38 2.49
C SER A 726 -13.57 35.53 0.97
N THR A 727 -12.38 35.19 0.49
CA THR A 727 -12.03 35.33 -0.94
C THR A 727 -12.80 34.32 -1.80
N CYS A 728 -13.75 34.79 -2.61
CA CYS A 728 -14.41 34.00 -3.65
C CYS A 728 -13.79 34.24 -5.03
N GLN A 729 -13.91 33.26 -5.93
CA GLN A 729 -13.43 33.41 -7.31
C GLN A 729 -14.30 34.43 -8.06
N SER A 730 -13.66 35.25 -8.89
CA SER A 730 -14.35 36.20 -9.76
C SER A 730 -14.97 35.48 -10.95
N LEU A 731 -16.29 35.57 -11.11
CA LEU A 731 -17.05 34.99 -12.22
C LEU A 731 -17.78 36.09 -13.01
N ASP A 732 -17.65 36.10 -14.33
CA ASP A 732 -18.20 37.15 -15.19
C ASP A 732 -19.71 36.96 -15.48
N PHE A 733 -20.57 37.24 -14.52
CA PHE A 733 -22.03 37.13 -14.70
C PHE A 733 -22.56 38.07 -15.79
N LYS A 734 -21.99 39.27 -15.92
CA LYS A 734 -22.40 40.26 -16.92
C LYS A 734 -22.17 39.76 -18.34
N GLY A 735 -20.96 39.33 -18.67
CA GLY A 735 -20.64 38.82 -20.02
C GLY A 735 -21.43 37.58 -20.37
N GLN A 736 -21.71 36.69 -19.40
CA GLN A 736 -22.59 35.55 -19.61
C GLN A 736 -24.03 35.98 -19.94
N PHE A 737 -24.59 36.94 -19.19
CA PHE A 737 -25.91 37.49 -19.45
C PHE A 737 -26.00 38.18 -20.82
N GLU A 738 -25.04 39.04 -21.16
CA GLU A 738 -25.02 39.77 -22.43
C GLU A 738 -24.96 38.81 -23.63
N LEU A 739 -24.20 37.72 -23.52
CA LEU A 739 -24.17 36.68 -24.55
C LEU A 739 -25.52 35.96 -24.71
N LEU A 740 -26.20 35.66 -23.60
CA LEU A 740 -27.55 35.10 -23.62
C LEU A 740 -28.54 36.08 -24.27
N GLN A 741 -28.43 37.38 -24.01
CA GLN A 741 -29.30 38.37 -24.65
C GLN A 741 -29.05 38.47 -26.15
N VAL A 742 -27.79 38.45 -26.59
CA VAL A 742 -27.47 38.40 -28.03
C VAL A 742 -28.09 37.16 -28.66
N SER A 743 -28.04 36.00 -28.00
CA SER A 743 -28.64 34.76 -28.54
C SER A 743 -30.13 34.93 -28.87
N ARG A 744 -30.88 35.69 -28.06
CA ARG A 744 -32.32 35.90 -28.26
C ARG A 744 -32.65 36.73 -29.51
N THR A 745 -31.67 37.42 -30.09
CA THR A 745 -31.82 38.16 -31.36
C THR A 745 -31.59 37.30 -32.60
N GLN A 746 -31.13 36.06 -32.42
CA GLN A 746 -30.79 35.15 -33.51
C GLN A 746 -31.99 34.30 -33.93
N ALA A 747 -31.97 33.80 -35.18
CA ALA A 747 -33.05 32.96 -35.72
C ALA A 747 -33.16 31.60 -35.00
N ASP A 748 -32.02 31.03 -34.60
CA ASP A 748 -31.93 29.84 -33.76
C ASP A 748 -31.04 30.16 -32.55
N PRO A 749 -31.63 30.60 -31.43
CA PRO A 749 -30.87 30.97 -30.25
C PRO A 749 -30.09 29.80 -29.61
N ASN A 750 -30.60 28.57 -29.69
CA ASN A 750 -29.91 27.39 -29.15
C ASN A 750 -28.67 27.07 -29.98
N ALA A 751 -28.81 27.00 -31.31
CA ALA A 751 -27.68 26.75 -32.21
C ALA A 751 -26.60 27.85 -32.11
N TYR A 752 -27.01 29.12 -31.93
CA TYR A 752 -26.08 30.22 -31.69
C TYR A 752 -25.26 30.00 -30.42
N MET A 753 -25.90 29.63 -29.30
CA MET A 753 -25.21 29.38 -28.03
C MET A 753 -24.30 28.15 -28.10
N ALA A 754 -24.75 27.07 -28.74
CA ALA A 754 -23.93 25.88 -28.97
C ALA A 754 -22.65 26.21 -29.76
N ALA A 755 -22.75 27.08 -30.77
CA ALA A 755 -21.61 27.51 -31.58
C ALA A 755 -20.57 28.33 -30.79
N GLN A 756 -20.91 28.89 -29.63
CA GLN A 756 -19.95 29.61 -28.77
C GLN A 756 -18.98 28.67 -28.06
N ASN A 757 -19.30 27.37 -28.01
CA ASN A 757 -18.46 26.31 -27.41
C ASN A 757 -17.95 26.66 -25.99
N GLN A 758 -18.84 27.21 -25.16
CA GLN A 758 -18.51 27.64 -23.81
C GLN A 758 -18.45 26.42 -22.86
N THR A 759 -17.28 25.81 -22.77
CA THR A 759 -17.06 24.57 -21.98
C THR A 759 -16.08 24.72 -20.81
N SER A 760 -15.57 25.92 -20.58
CA SER A 760 -14.63 26.20 -19.49
C SER A 760 -15.26 26.01 -18.11
N TRP A 761 -14.42 25.69 -17.11
CA TRP A 761 -14.87 25.52 -15.72
C TRP A 761 -15.68 26.71 -15.19
N SER A 762 -15.27 27.95 -15.52
CA SER A 762 -15.90 29.17 -15.00
C SER A 762 -17.27 29.42 -15.62
N TRP A 763 -17.47 29.00 -16.88
CA TRP A 763 -18.76 29.07 -17.54
C TRP A 763 -19.71 28.05 -16.92
N GLY A 764 -19.28 26.79 -16.81
CA GLY A 764 -20.09 25.73 -16.24
C GLY A 764 -20.50 26.02 -14.80
N ALA A 765 -19.59 26.55 -14.00
CA ALA A 765 -19.88 26.96 -12.62
C ALA A 765 -21.00 28.01 -12.54
N ARG A 766 -20.96 29.05 -13.39
CA ARG A 766 -21.99 30.09 -13.44
C ARG A 766 -23.35 29.55 -13.86
N VAL A 767 -23.39 28.62 -14.83
CA VAL A 767 -24.63 27.98 -15.27
C VAL A 767 -25.31 27.26 -14.10
N TYR A 768 -24.57 26.47 -13.31
CA TYR A 768 -25.12 25.81 -12.13
C TYR A 768 -25.54 26.80 -11.04
N ILE A 769 -24.74 27.84 -10.78
CA ILE A 769 -25.11 28.90 -9.83
C ILE A 769 -26.43 29.56 -10.24
N GLN A 770 -26.64 29.83 -11.54
CA GLN A 770 -27.90 30.36 -12.06
C GLN A 770 -29.07 29.39 -11.85
N MET A 771 -28.87 28.08 -12.06
CA MET A 771 -29.91 27.07 -11.75
C MET A 771 -30.26 27.04 -10.26
N MET A 772 -29.26 27.13 -9.38
CA MET A 772 -29.44 27.18 -7.94
C MET A 772 -30.21 28.44 -7.52
N MET A 773 -29.83 29.60 -8.05
CA MET A 773 -30.53 30.86 -7.80
C MET A 773 -31.98 30.81 -8.30
N ALA A 774 -32.22 30.24 -9.47
CA ALA A 774 -33.56 30.07 -10.04
C ALA A 774 -34.44 29.17 -9.17
N ALA A 775 -33.93 28.01 -8.74
CA ALA A 775 -34.66 27.11 -7.85
C ALA A 775 -35.00 27.77 -6.50
N GLN A 776 -34.14 28.64 -5.98
CA GLN A 776 -34.42 29.41 -4.77
C GLN A 776 -35.51 30.46 -4.99
N HIS A 777 -35.39 31.25 -6.06
CA HIS A 777 -36.33 32.31 -6.39
C HIS A 777 -37.75 31.77 -6.64
N GLU A 778 -37.84 30.60 -7.29
CA GLU A 778 -39.07 29.88 -7.58
C GLU A 778 -39.71 29.22 -6.35
N GLY A 779 -39.10 29.37 -5.16
CA GLY A 779 -39.59 28.80 -3.90
C GLY A 779 -39.52 27.28 -3.81
N VAL A 780 -38.81 26.62 -4.75
CA VAL A 780 -38.58 25.16 -4.74
C VAL A 780 -37.62 24.80 -3.61
N LEU A 781 -36.61 25.64 -3.41
CA LEU A 781 -35.59 25.53 -2.37
C LEU A 781 -35.56 26.81 -1.54
N LYS A 782 -35.36 26.68 -0.23
CA LYS A 782 -35.05 27.80 0.66
C LYS A 782 -33.61 28.25 0.45
N ASN A 783 -32.70 27.31 0.23
CA ASN A 783 -31.32 27.57 -0.11
C ASN A 783 -30.99 26.93 -1.47
N GLY A 784 -30.79 27.77 -2.48
CA GLY A 784 -30.57 27.33 -3.86
C GLY A 784 -29.40 26.36 -4.02
N TRP A 785 -28.35 26.49 -3.19
CA TRP A 785 -27.19 25.60 -3.20
C TRP A 785 -27.59 24.13 -2.99
N HIS A 786 -28.66 23.86 -2.24
CA HIS A 786 -29.14 22.50 -1.93
C HIS A 786 -29.70 21.76 -3.15
N LEU A 787 -29.84 22.43 -4.30
CA LEU A 787 -30.08 21.78 -5.58
C LEU A 787 -29.00 20.74 -5.88
N LEU A 788 -27.73 21.05 -5.60
CA LEU A 788 -26.61 20.12 -5.83
C LEU A 788 -26.70 18.91 -4.90
N ALA A 789 -27.13 19.09 -3.65
CA ALA A 789 -27.33 17.99 -2.72
C ALA A 789 -28.44 17.04 -3.20
N ARG A 790 -29.56 17.58 -3.70
CA ARG A 790 -30.62 16.76 -4.32
C ARG A 790 -30.12 16.05 -5.59
N LEU A 791 -29.25 16.70 -6.37
CA LEU A 791 -28.65 16.11 -7.57
C LEU A 791 -27.72 14.92 -7.22
N HIS A 792 -26.97 15.04 -6.15
CA HIS A 792 -26.19 13.93 -5.59
C HIS A 792 -27.04 12.75 -5.14
N LEU A 793 -28.15 13.03 -4.46
CA LEU A 793 -29.06 11.99 -3.98
C LEU A 793 -29.68 11.21 -5.13
N ILE A 794 -30.23 11.91 -6.14
CA ILE A 794 -30.81 11.24 -7.32
C ILE A 794 -29.76 10.52 -8.16
N GLU A 795 -28.51 11.00 -8.21
CA GLU A 795 -27.43 10.31 -8.93
C GLU A 795 -27.06 8.97 -8.29
N ARG A 796 -26.92 8.96 -6.96
CA ARG A 796 -26.65 7.72 -6.22
C ARG A 796 -27.82 6.75 -6.33
N GLU A 797 -29.05 7.23 -6.18
CA GLU A 797 -30.25 6.40 -6.32
C GLU A 797 -30.37 5.85 -7.74
N PHE A 798 -30.14 6.66 -8.78
CA PHE A 798 -30.13 6.22 -10.17
C PHE A 798 -29.12 5.07 -10.40
N ASN A 799 -27.91 5.20 -9.87
CA ASN A 799 -26.90 4.15 -10.00
C ASN A 799 -27.25 2.88 -9.21
N ARG A 800 -27.90 3.00 -8.05
CA ARG A 800 -28.41 1.88 -7.25
C ARG A 800 -29.52 1.14 -7.99
N LEU A 801 -30.50 1.87 -8.50
CA LEU A 801 -31.65 1.26 -9.17
C LEU A 801 -31.25 0.56 -10.48
N LYS A 802 -30.31 1.11 -11.24
CA LYS A 802 -29.91 0.51 -12.52
C LYS A 802 -29.00 -0.71 -12.40
N SER A 803 -28.60 -1.11 -11.19
CA SER A 803 -27.77 -2.32 -11.00
C SER A 803 -28.56 -3.62 -11.11
N ASP A 804 -29.89 -3.56 -11.01
CA ASP A 804 -30.78 -4.72 -10.99
C ASP A 804 -32.09 -4.42 -11.74
N ASP A 805 -32.59 -5.39 -12.51
CA ASP A 805 -33.81 -5.20 -13.32
C ASP A 805 -35.06 -5.02 -12.45
N ALA A 806 -35.19 -5.80 -11.36
CA ALA A 806 -36.35 -5.73 -10.49
C ALA A 806 -36.39 -4.39 -9.72
N LEU A 807 -35.24 -3.95 -9.21
CA LEU A 807 -35.11 -2.63 -8.57
C LEU A 807 -35.45 -1.50 -9.54
N TRP A 808 -34.95 -1.56 -10.78
CA TRP A 808 -35.26 -0.55 -11.80
C TRP A 808 -36.75 -0.49 -12.09
N ASP A 809 -37.39 -1.62 -12.38
CA ASP A 809 -38.80 -1.68 -12.74
C ASP A 809 -39.71 -1.23 -11.61
N GLU A 810 -39.39 -1.58 -10.36
CA GLU A 810 -40.14 -1.17 -9.18
C GLU A 810 -40.01 0.34 -8.91
N ARG A 811 -38.80 0.91 -9.07
CA ARG A 811 -38.47 2.22 -8.48
C ARG A 811 -38.13 3.33 -9.46
N ARG A 812 -38.00 3.09 -10.77
CA ARG A 812 -37.65 4.15 -11.76
C ARG A 812 -38.57 5.38 -11.74
N LEU A 813 -39.81 5.24 -11.27
CA LEU A 813 -40.74 6.35 -11.08
C LEU A 813 -40.30 7.31 -9.97
N SER A 814 -39.67 6.82 -8.91
CA SER A 814 -39.20 7.65 -7.78
C SER A 814 -38.02 8.54 -8.14
N ILE A 815 -37.44 8.37 -9.32
CA ILE A 815 -36.32 9.18 -9.84
C ILE A 815 -36.65 9.86 -11.19
N GLY A 816 -37.90 9.77 -11.65
CA GLY A 816 -38.35 10.47 -12.87
C GLY A 816 -38.02 9.80 -14.21
N PHE A 817 -37.73 8.49 -14.24
CA PHE A 817 -37.32 7.75 -15.44
C PHE A 817 -38.37 6.72 -15.92
N ALA A 818 -39.66 7.06 -15.80
CA ALA A 818 -40.80 6.18 -16.11
C ALA A 818 -40.72 5.45 -17.47
N ASN A 819 -40.26 6.15 -18.51
CA ASN A 819 -40.26 5.72 -19.91
C ASN A 819 -38.93 5.09 -20.35
N TYR A 820 -37.99 4.89 -19.43
CA TYR A 820 -36.68 4.28 -19.71
C TYR A 820 -36.65 2.83 -19.23
N SER A 821 -36.20 1.92 -20.10
CA SER A 821 -35.73 0.60 -19.65
C SER A 821 -34.38 0.75 -18.94
N ARG A 822 -33.95 -0.30 -18.24
CA ARG A 822 -32.65 -0.30 -17.56
C ARG A 822 -31.49 -0.23 -18.56
N GLU A 823 -31.59 -0.90 -19.71
CA GLU A 823 -30.59 -0.85 -20.79
C GLU A 823 -30.44 0.57 -21.34
N GLU A 824 -31.56 1.27 -21.51
CA GLU A 824 -31.58 2.66 -21.96
C GLU A 824 -30.99 3.59 -20.90
N ALA A 825 -31.31 3.35 -19.61
CA ALA A 825 -30.70 4.08 -18.51
C ALA A 825 -29.18 3.84 -18.40
N ASN A 826 -28.69 2.65 -18.76
CA ASN A 826 -27.25 2.36 -18.79
C ASN A 826 -26.52 3.04 -19.96
N SER A 827 -27.23 3.37 -21.04
CA SER A 827 -26.68 4.01 -22.24
C SER A 827 -27.03 5.50 -22.38
N ILE A 828 -27.76 6.06 -21.42
CA ILE A 828 -28.18 7.47 -21.44
C ILE A 828 -26.98 8.42 -21.44
N SER A 829 -27.07 9.48 -22.24
CA SER A 829 -26.07 10.55 -22.23
C SER A 829 -26.15 11.39 -20.95
N ASN A 830 -25.04 12.06 -20.59
CA ASN A 830 -25.04 13.00 -19.48
C ASN A 830 -26.08 14.11 -19.67
N ASN A 831 -26.20 14.66 -20.88
CA ASN A 831 -27.13 15.74 -21.17
C ASN A 831 -28.58 15.33 -20.92
N ASP A 832 -29.00 14.19 -21.48
CA ASP A 832 -30.36 13.68 -21.31
C ASP A 832 -30.65 13.34 -19.84
N TRP A 833 -29.70 12.72 -19.14
CA TRP A 833 -29.83 12.44 -17.72
C TRP A 833 -29.97 13.73 -16.91
N LEU A 834 -29.13 14.74 -17.18
CA LEU A 834 -29.18 16.02 -16.49
C LEU A 834 -30.49 16.75 -16.73
N LEU A 835 -31.01 16.74 -17.95
CA LEU A 835 -32.33 17.32 -18.24
C LEU A 835 -33.42 16.70 -17.36
N ILE A 836 -33.50 15.37 -17.32
CA ILE A 836 -34.52 14.65 -16.55
C ILE A 836 -34.30 14.87 -15.05
N ALA A 837 -33.08 14.64 -14.56
CA ALA A 837 -32.75 14.71 -13.15
C ALA A 837 -32.92 16.13 -12.59
N LEU A 838 -32.41 17.16 -13.29
CA LEU A 838 -32.59 18.56 -12.87
C LEU A 838 -34.06 18.96 -12.89
N SER A 839 -34.84 18.52 -13.89
CA SER A 839 -36.27 18.80 -13.91
C SER A 839 -36.97 18.19 -12.70
N TYR A 840 -36.67 16.92 -12.41
CA TYR A 840 -37.26 16.19 -11.30
C TYR A 840 -36.96 16.83 -9.93
N ILE A 841 -35.68 17.12 -9.64
CA ILE A 841 -35.28 17.62 -8.31
C ILE A 841 -35.60 19.09 -8.09
N SER A 842 -35.69 19.87 -9.17
CA SER A 842 -36.13 21.27 -9.14
C SER A 842 -37.65 21.41 -9.22
N GLN A 843 -38.39 20.32 -9.48
CA GLN A 843 -39.85 20.34 -9.65
C GLN A 843 -40.30 21.41 -10.67
N ARG A 844 -39.50 21.56 -11.73
CA ARG A 844 -39.72 22.47 -12.85
C ARG A 844 -39.33 21.76 -14.14
N ASP A 845 -40.03 22.03 -15.23
CA ASP A 845 -39.58 21.60 -16.55
C ASP A 845 -38.37 22.46 -16.97
N MET A 846 -37.19 21.85 -17.00
CA MET A 846 -35.92 22.51 -17.33
C MET A 846 -35.62 22.51 -18.83
N THR A 847 -36.51 21.99 -19.69
CA THR A 847 -36.25 21.82 -21.14
C THR A 847 -35.92 23.15 -21.80
N SER A 848 -36.77 24.17 -21.65
CA SER A 848 -36.53 25.49 -22.25
C SER A 848 -35.38 26.23 -21.57
N TYR A 849 -35.20 26.02 -20.25
CA TYR A 849 -34.14 26.66 -19.48
C TYR A 849 -32.76 26.15 -19.89
N LEU A 850 -32.60 24.84 -20.07
CA LEU A 850 -31.34 24.25 -20.51
C LEU A 850 -31.08 24.48 -22.00
N ASP A 851 -32.13 24.52 -22.82
CA ASP A 851 -32.06 24.92 -24.23
C ASP A 851 -31.49 26.34 -24.40
N MET A 852 -31.83 27.27 -23.50
CA MET A 852 -31.29 28.64 -23.50
C MET A 852 -29.76 28.68 -23.48
N TRP A 853 -29.11 27.68 -22.85
CA TRP A 853 -27.65 27.59 -22.74
C TRP A 853 -26.96 26.92 -23.94
N GLY A 854 -27.72 26.50 -24.97
CA GLY A 854 -27.19 25.80 -26.13
C GLY A 854 -27.02 24.30 -25.94
N PHE A 855 -27.67 23.71 -24.92
CA PHE A 855 -27.67 22.25 -24.74
C PHE A 855 -28.72 21.59 -25.63
N SER A 856 -28.39 20.41 -26.14
CA SER A 856 -29.29 19.59 -26.96
C SER A 856 -29.60 18.27 -26.26
N PHE A 857 -30.82 17.79 -26.46
CA PHE A 857 -31.39 16.62 -25.82
C PHE A 857 -32.14 15.76 -26.82
N THR A 858 -32.19 14.45 -26.58
CA THR A 858 -32.99 13.55 -27.41
C THR A 858 -34.48 13.79 -27.21
N GLU A 859 -35.28 13.49 -28.23
CA GLU A 859 -36.75 13.60 -28.13
C GLU A 859 -37.32 12.71 -27.01
N LYS A 860 -36.69 11.57 -26.74
CA LYS A 860 -37.09 10.69 -25.65
C LYS A 860 -36.91 11.36 -24.27
N ALA A 861 -35.80 12.06 -24.05
CA ALA A 861 -35.56 12.78 -22.80
C ALA A 861 -36.57 13.92 -22.62
N LYS A 862 -36.86 14.68 -23.68
CA LYS A 862 -37.89 15.73 -23.66
C LYS A 862 -39.28 15.16 -23.33
N GLN A 863 -39.67 14.06 -23.99
CA GLN A 863 -40.94 13.37 -23.71
C GLN A 863 -41.01 12.84 -22.27
N GLN A 864 -39.89 12.37 -21.71
CA GLN A 864 -39.83 11.99 -20.30
C GLN A 864 -40.09 13.18 -19.37
N VAL A 865 -39.52 14.35 -19.64
CA VAL A 865 -39.79 15.56 -18.84
C VAL A 865 -41.24 16.01 -18.96
N VAL A 866 -41.81 16.00 -20.17
CA VAL A 866 -43.25 16.29 -20.39
C VAL A 866 -44.13 15.36 -19.55
N ALA A 867 -43.78 14.07 -19.47
CA ALA A 867 -44.52 13.09 -18.67
C ALA A 867 -44.46 13.37 -17.14
N LEU A 868 -43.51 14.17 -16.66
CA LEU A 868 -43.45 14.59 -15.25
C LEU A 868 -44.50 15.67 -14.92
N ASN A 869 -45.10 16.32 -15.92
CA ASN A 869 -46.15 17.34 -15.77
C ASN A 869 -45.76 18.48 -14.80
N LEU A 870 -44.55 19.03 -14.99
CA LEU A 870 -43.98 20.07 -14.14
C LEU A 870 -44.24 21.47 -14.73
N PRO A 871 -44.40 22.52 -13.89
CA PRO A 871 -44.44 23.89 -14.39
C PRO A 871 -43.09 24.27 -15.02
N PRO A 872 -43.06 25.03 -16.13
CA PRO A 872 -41.82 25.41 -16.78
C PRO A 872 -40.93 26.29 -15.89
N MET A 873 -39.62 26.05 -15.92
CA MET A 873 -38.66 26.96 -15.30
C MET A 873 -38.62 28.27 -16.09
N PRO A 874 -38.85 29.44 -15.48
CA PRO A 874 -38.78 30.72 -16.18
C PRO A 874 -37.38 31.00 -16.75
N LEU A 875 -37.32 31.68 -17.90
CA LEU A 875 -36.07 32.15 -18.51
C LEU A 875 -35.55 33.41 -17.82
N THR A 876 -35.26 33.26 -16.53
CA THR A 876 -34.75 34.30 -15.64
C THR A 876 -33.27 34.07 -15.39
N TYR A 877 -32.51 35.16 -15.44
CA TYR A 877 -31.11 35.24 -15.04
C TYR A 877 -31.00 36.11 -13.78
N PHE A 878 -29.99 35.88 -12.96
CA PHE A 878 -29.77 36.63 -11.72
C PHE A 878 -28.49 37.45 -11.85
N ALA A 879 -28.64 38.77 -11.79
CA ALA A 879 -27.50 39.67 -11.83
C ALA A 879 -26.74 39.60 -10.50
N SER A 880 -25.42 39.42 -10.60
CA SER A 880 -24.49 39.52 -9.49
C SER A 880 -23.18 40.16 -9.94
N SER A 881 -22.56 40.93 -9.07
CA SER A 881 -21.16 41.29 -9.17
C SER A 881 -20.28 40.04 -9.20
N ASN A 882 -19.03 40.18 -9.61
CA ASN A 882 -18.18 39.03 -9.89
C ASN A 882 -17.98 38.08 -8.71
N THR A 883 -18.15 38.55 -7.48
CA THR A 883 -18.05 37.75 -6.25
C THR A 883 -19.31 37.81 -5.38
N GLY A 884 -20.33 38.59 -5.78
CA GLY A 884 -21.54 38.83 -4.99
C GLY A 884 -22.39 37.58 -4.76
N TYR A 885 -22.27 36.59 -5.65
CA TYR A 885 -22.94 35.29 -5.55
C TYR A 885 -22.51 34.48 -4.30
N CYS A 886 -21.32 34.77 -3.75
CA CYS A 886 -20.89 34.20 -2.47
C CYS A 886 -21.35 35.00 -1.26
N LEU A 887 -21.96 36.17 -1.46
CA LEU A 887 -22.28 37.12 -0.41
C LEU A 887 -23.80 37.31 -0.33
N ASN A 888 -24.26 38.56 -0.32
CA ASN A 888 -25.67 38.93 -0.16
C ASN A 888 -26.42 39.11 -1.49
N GLU A 889 -25.82 38.84 -2.65
CA GLU A 889 -26.48 39.02 -3.95
C GLU A 889 -27.09 37.72 -4.51
N PHE A 890 -26.90 36.57 -3.82
CA PHE A 890 -27.40 35.28 -4.28
C PHE A 890 -28.93 35.28 -4.43
N ALA A 891 -29.40 35.07 -5.67
CA ALA A 891 -30.82 35.04 -6.06
C ALA A 891 -31.63 36.32 -5.79
N GLN A 892 -30.98 37.50 -5.65
CA GLN A 892 -31.68 38.74 -5.26
C GLN A 892 -32.19 39.57 -6.45
N THR A 893 -31.47 39.59 -7.57
CA THR A 893 -31.75 40.51 -8.70
C THR A 893 -32.14 39.73 -9.96
N PRO A 894 -33.38 39.23 -10.07
CA PRO A 894 -33.85 38.53 -11.26
C PRO A 894 -34.02 39.50 -12.43
N ILE A 895 -33.60 39.08 -13.62
CA ILE A 895 -33.74 39.78 -14.89
C ILE A 895 -34.10 38.79 -16.00
N THR A 896 -34.92 39.23 -16.95
CA THR A 896 -35.43 38.36 -18.02
C THR A 896 -34.43 38.21 -19.16
N ILE A 897 -34.38 37.02 -19.77
CA ILE A 897 -33.66 36.77 -21.03
C ILE A 897 -34.64 36.87 -22.21
N ASP A 898 -34.70 38.05 -22.82
CA ASP A 898 -35.68 38.45 -23.85
C ASP A 898 -35.05 39.16 -25.07
N GLY A 899 -33.73 39.36 -25.08
CA GLY A 899 -33.00 40.10 -26.11
C GLY A 899 -33.09 41.62 -26.01
N GLN A 900 -33.69 42.17 -24.94
CA GLN A 900 -33.92 43.61 -24.76
C GLN A 900 -33.46 44.12 -23.38
N THR A 901 -33.67 43.33 -22.33
CA THR A 901 -33.34 43.69 -20.95
C THR A 901 -31.83 43.93 -20.80
N VAL A 902 -31.47 45.04 -20.16
CA VAL A 902 -30.06 45.44 -19.96
C VAL A 902 -29.54 45.02 -18.58
N TRP A 903 -28.21 44.92 -18.45
CA TRP A 903 -27.57 44.58 -17.18
C TRP A 903 -27.88 45.65 -16.10
N PRO A 904 -28.39 45.26 -14.91
CA PRO A 904 -28.94 46.22 -13.94
C PRO A 904 -27.93 46.74 -12.91
N LEU A 905 -26.76 46.10 -12.75
CA LEU A 905 -25.78 46.50 -11.73
C LEU A 905 -24.79 47.51 -12.32
N ASN A 906 -24.61 48.63 -11.63
CA ASN A 906 -23.53 49.56 -11.92
C ASN A 906 -22.20 48.92 -11.46
N GLN A 907 -21.19 48.90 -12.34
CA GLN A 907 -19.88 48.34 -12.04
C GLN A 907 -19.14 49.12 -10.95
#